data_AF-A0A2D0RP66-F1
#
_entry.id   AF-A0A2D0RP66-F1
#
_cell.length_a   1.000
_cell.length_b   1.000
_cell.length_c   1.000
_cell.angle_alpha   90.00
_cell.angle_beta   90.00
_cell.angle_gamma   90.00
#
_symmetry.space_group_name_H-M   'P 1'
#
loop_
_entity.id
_entity.type
_entity.pdbx_description
1 polymer ?
#
loop_
_entity_poly.entity_id
_entity_poly.type
_entity_poly.pdbx_seq_one_letter_code
_entity_poly.pdbx_strand_id
1 'polypeptide(L)'
;MKREVAPCWDLSVTVLRAKFSQSHDYFSQSDLYVTLCMPTASVNTLRTKSIPNCNKPEWNETFHFRVNSHVKNILELNVYDEDLRRDDLCTRLFFDISTLTVGKKKTKVFITDEKTKDELWVDFEVRECPDASRGYLSNGVLVAAPLSVVEVTIDRLPPDVRQNMLLTLRGAYVEDQVISPSKENSLMQTLRYYINKDLETKIELQADGKEASPASSPASPLSAASTSAFTFSLPAVKDTVNLQVNTVESPEEDMKVRLDFDIPAKEKAFLVKRKEVVSRALQKILNLKSPLDPSKVPTVALVCSGGGSRAMTGMYGSLKGLQCFGLLDTISYSTTVSGSTWANAYLYNDPLWSKKDLDEAIVSVKKELSKSTKGLFGPSLLRYYYSELRQKRKEGHLVSPIDMWGLMIENAIYGKKHTATLSDQQEAVSEGQNPLPIYTAVNMKKAAGGFMVAEWCEFTPFEVGFPKYGGFVPTEHFGSEYYLGHLVKKVPETRISYYLGMWSSVFSANLMQLWKHVTGAMPSWTSWLGEDVCSIETDDNQSTLDTLRLTSEASTLSNLMHGRPIIYNVFNFLRGFFLHNTYSENFRFNTSKETHPDAFPNSLTPRDHTIGLVDAGFAINAAFPPVLWPYRRADVILCLSYSWDEDPLSILKKTQRHCADRQLPFPNIDFSKYESESPREVYVFEDEENPDAPIVVHFPLVNISFKEHKAPGVKRQGKEELNAGNVDVSSRSSPYVTSNLTYAPEDFQRLVDLTCYNVSNNKESIVCALERALNRKGLANNAPNEEK
;
A
#
# COMPACT_ATOMS: atom_id res chain seq x y z
N MET A 1 -15.96 -5.92 -13.46
CA MET A 1 -15.41 -5.30 -14.67
C MET A 1 -16.49 -5.17 -15.73
N LYS A 2 -16.58 -4.01 -16.37
CA LYS A 2 -17.49 -3.76 -17.50
C LYS A 2 -16.71 -3.06 -18.62
N ARG A 3 -17.08 -3.37 -19.86
CA ARG A 3 -16.60 -2.64 -21.03
C ARG A 3 -17.48 -1.43 -21.22
N GLU A 4 -16.87 -0.26 -21.19
CA GLU A 4 -17.54 1.02 -21.32
C GLU A 4 -17.06 1.70 -22.59
N VAL A 5 -18.02 2.06 -23.45
CA VAL A 5 -17.72 2.76 -24.69
C VAL A 5 -17.94 4.24 -24.45
N ALA A 6 -16.86 5.01 -24.52
CA ALA A 6 -16.86 6.43 -24.20
C ALA A 6 -16.62 7.27 -25.46
N PRO A 7 -17.30 8.43 -25.62
CA PRO A 7 -16.94 9.38 -26.66
C PRO A 7 -15.55 9.95 -26.39
N CYS A 8 -14.80 10.10 -27.48
CA CYS A 8 -13.55 10.84 -27.49
C CYS A 8 -13.85 12.31 -27.77
N TRP A 9 -13.18 13.20 -27.04
CA TRP A 9 -13.31 14.64 -27.22
C TRP A 9 -11.99 15.26 -27.67
N ASP A 10 -12.10 16.31 -28.47
CA ASP A 10 -11.01 17.21 -28.83
C ASP A 10 -11.11 18.47 -27.95
N LEU A 11 -10.14 18.64 -27.07
CA LEU A 11 -10.02 19.79 -26.18
C LEU A 11 -9.04 20.79 -26.80
N SER A 12 -9.55 21.96 -27.13
CA SER A 12 -8.74 23.13 -27.49
C SER A 12 -8.52 24.00 -26.27
N VAL A 13 -7.26 24.29 -25.96
CA VAL A 13 -6.83 25.17 -24.86
C VAL A 13 -6.05 26.34 -25.45
N THR A 14 -6.62 27.54 -25.38
CA THR A 14 -5.94 28.76 -25.84
C THR A 14 -5.47 29.56 -24.62
N VAL A 15 -4.15 29.61 -24.41
CA VAL A 15 -3.53 30.46 -23.39
C VAL A 15 -3.49 31.88 -23.92
N LEU A 16 -4.33 32.76 -23.37
CA LEU A 16 -4.51 34.11 -23.89
C LEU A 16 -3.41 35.03 -23.39
N ARG A 17 -3.43 35.30 -22.08
CA ARG A 17 -2.57 36.29 -21.43
C ARG A 17 -2.52 36.07 -19.92
N ALA A 18 -1.58 36.72 -19.25
CA ALA A 18 -1.53 36.81 -17.80
C ALA A 18 -1.28 38.25 -17.33
N LYS A 19 -1.46 38.47 -16.03
CA LYS A 19 -1.21 39.75 -15.37
C LYS A 19 -0.68 39.47 -13.98
N PHE A 20 0.61 39.72 -13.82
CA PHE A 20 1.32 39.62 -12.55
C PHE A 20 1.71 41.01 -12.05
N SER A 21 1.61 41.22 -10.75
CA SER A 21 1.85 42.51 -10.09
C SER A 21 3.29 42.68 -9.61
N GLN A 22 4.02 41.58 -9.39
CA GLN A 22 5.42 41.57 -8.98
C GLN A 22 6.28 40.91 -10.05
N SER A 23 7.56 41.32 -10.12
CA SER A 23 8.57 40.58 -10.87
C SER A 23 9.14 39.50 -9.96
N HIS A 24 9.40 38.32 -10.52
CA HIS A 24 10.15 37.27 -9.82
C HIS A 24 11.68 37.46 -9.97
N ASP A 25 12.10 38.33 -10.88
CA ASP A 25 13.49 38.76 -11.06
C ASP A 25 13.92 39.90 -10.14
N TYR A 26 15.16 39.84 -9.63
CA TYR A 26 15.76 40.89 -8.79
C TYR A 26 16.07 42.21 -9.54
N PHE A 27 16.30 42.16 -10.86
CA PHE A 27 16.79 43.29 -11.64
C PHE A 27 16.07 43.53 -12.98
N SER A 28 15.09 42.69 -13.34
CA SER A 28 14.31 42.73 -14.58
C SER A 28 12.82 42.48 -14.32
N GLN A 29 11.99 42.59 -15.35
CA GLN A 29 10.65 41.97 -15.35
C GLN A 29 10.78 40.50 -15.71
N SER A 30 9.84 39.67 -15.27
CA SER A 30 9.86 38.23 -15.53
C SER A 30 9.75 37.89 -17.03
N ASP A 31 10.46 36.83 -17.43
CA ASP A 31 10.45 36.17 -18.73
C ASP A 31 9.44 35.01 -18.73
N LEU A 32 8.14 35.34 -18.75
CA LEU A 32 7.09 34.38 -18.43
C LEU A 32 6.73 33.43 -19.60
N TYR A 33 6.51 32.16 -19.26
CA TYR A 33 5.88 31.17 -20.13
C TYR A 33 4.94 30.23 -19.36
N VAL A 34 4.05 29.55 -20.09
CA VAL A 34 3.09 28.60 -19.51
C VAL A 34 3.33 27.21 -20.06
N THR A 35 3.38 26.22 -19.17
CA THR A 35 3.37 24.80 -19.53
C THR A 35 1.99 24.21 -19.32
N LEU A 36 1.61 23.30 -20.22
CA LEU A 36 0.35 22.56 -20.20
C LEU A 36 0.68 21.07 -20.13
N CYS A 37 0.28 20.43 -19.04
CA CYS A 37 0.46 18.99 -18.84
C CYS A 37 -0.90 18.31 -18.65
N MET A 38 -1.16 17.27 -19.46
CA MET A 38 -2.36 16.44 -19.33
C MET A 38 -1.96 14.96 -19.41
N PRO A 39 -1.57 14.34 -18.29
CA PRO A 39 -1.01 12.98 -18.27
C PRO A 39 -1.98 11.88 -18.74
N THR A 40 -3.28 12.19 -18.89
CA THR A 40 -4.30 11.29 -19.43
C THR A 40 -4.39 11.30 -20.96
N ALA A 41 -3.84 12.32 -21.61
CA ALA A 41 -3.99 12.57 -23.05
C ALA A 41 -2.66 12.61 -23.81
N SER A 42 -1.63 13.20 -23.19
CA SER A 42 -0.31 13.38 -23.79
C SER A 42 0.78 13.04 -22.79
N VAL A 43 1.83 12.40 -23.31
CA VAL A 43 3.08 12.15 -22.57
C VAL A 43 3.99 13.38 -22.57
N ASN A 44 3.78 14.28 -23.52
CA ASN A 44 4.56 15.50 -23.68
C ASN A 44 3.89 16.65 -22.91
N THR A 45 4.70 17.42 -22.20
CA THR A 45 4.32 18.73 -21.70
C THR A 45 4.46 19.74 -22.83
N LEU A 46 3.38 20.45 -23.14
CA LEU A 46 3.38 21.52 -24.12
C LEU A 46 3.78 22.84 -23.44
N ARG A 47 4.45 23.75 -24.15
CA ARG A 47 4.82 25.07 -23.63
C ARG A 47 4.48 26.16 -24.62
N THR A 48 4.08 27.33 -24.11
CA THR A 48 4.04 28.57 -24.88
C THR A 48 5.46 29.05 -25.17
N LYS A 49 5.58 30.05 -26.04
CA LYS A 49 6.79 30.86 -26.14
C LYS A 49 6.98 31.66 -24.85
N SER A 50 8.23 31.90 -24.50
CA SER A 50 8.60 32.82 -23.44
C SER A 50 8.46 34.25 -23.94
N ILE A 51 7.81 35.11 -23.15
CA ILE A 51 7.71 36.54 -23.45
C ILE A 51 8.67 37.26 -22.51
N PRO A 52 9.79 37.79 -23.04
CA PRO A 52 10.81 38.35 -22.19
C PRO A 52 10.37 39.67 -21.58
N ASN A 53 10.76 39.88 -20.32
CA ASN A 53 10.67 41.13 -19.58
C ASN A 53 9.27 41.74 -19.58
N CYS A 54 8.26 40.90 -19.32
CA CYS A 54 6.87 41.31 -19.37
C CYS A 54 6.00 40.66 -18.30
N ASN A 55 5.57 41.43 -17.32
CA ASN A 55 4.63 40.97 -16.27
C ASN A 55 3.15 40.95 -16.74
N LYS A 56 2.89 41.31 -18.01
CA LYS A 56 1.56 41.25 -18.65
C LYS A 56 1.64 40.54 -20.01
N PRO A 57 2.13 39.29 -20.04
CA PRO A 57 2.39 38.58 -21.29
C PRO A 57 1.07 38.28 -22.02
N GLU A 58 1.07 38.40 -23.35
CA GLU A 58 -0.02 37.98 -24.23
C GLU A 58 0.52 36.93 -25.22
N TRP A 59 0.15 35.67 -25.04
CA TRP A 59 0.62 34.55 -25.86
C TRP A 59 -0.31 34.27 -27.04
N ASN A 60 -1.62 34.17 -26.76
CA ASN A 60 -2.65 33.77 -27.73
C ASN A 60 -2.31 32.46 -28.48
N GLU A 61 -1.69 31.51 -27.79
CA GLU A 61 -1.29 30.21 -28.34
C GLU A 61 -2.34 29.15 -28.03
N THR A 62 -2.67 28.32 -29.03
CA THR A 62 -3.69 27.26 -28.91
C THR A 62 -3.04 25.88 -28.98
N PHE A 63 -3.43 25.02 -28.06
CA PHE A 63 -2.99 23.64 -27.94
C PHE A 63 -4.19 22.71 -28.01
N HIS A 64 -3.98 21.49 -28.50
CA HIS A 64 -5.03 20.50 -28.70
C HIS A 64 -4.71 19.23 -27.92
N PHE A 65 -5.71 18.67 -27.25
CA PHE A 65 -5.60 17.40 -26.54
C PHE A 65 -6.76 16.50 -26.93
N ARG A 66 -6.45 15.23 -27.20
CA ARG A 66 -7.46 14.19 -27.38
C ARG A 66 -7.73 13.51 -26.05
N VAL A 67 -8.95 13.65 -25.54
CA VAL A 67 -9.31 13.19 -24.20
C VAL A 67 -10.44 12.16 -24.24
N ASN A 68 -10.41 11.22 -23.30
CA ASN A 68 -11.50 10.26 -23.09
C ASN A 68 -12.44 10.76 -22.00
N SER A 69 -13.74 10.82 -22.29
CA SER A 69 -14.75 11.35 -21.38
C SER A 69 -14.97 10.54 -20.08
N HIS A 70 -14.67 9.24 -20.08
CA HIS A 70 -14.77 8.39 -18.89
C HIS A 70 -13.54 8.47 -18.00
N VAL A 71 -12.45 9.08 -18.47
CA VAL A 71 -11.25 9.32 -17.67
C VAL A 71 -11.37 10.65 -16.95
N LYS A 72 -10.92 10.71 -15.69
CA LYS A 72 -10.78 11.96 -14.96
C LYS A 72 -9.58 12.75 -15.52
N ASN A 73 -9.87 13.70 -16.40
CA ASN A 73 -8.87 14.53 -17.05
C ASN A 73 -8.67 15.83 -16.26
N ILE A 74 -7.51 15.95 -15.61
CA ILE A 74 -7.07 17.18 -14.95
C ILE A 74 -5.95 17.79 -15.79
N LEU A 75 -6.18 19.01 -16.28
CA LEU A 75 -5.16 19.82 -16.93
C LEU A 75 -4.34 20.55 -15.87
N GLU A 76 -3.02 20.41 -15.95
CA GLU A 76 -2.07 21.15 -15.12
C GLU A 76 -1.50 22.30 -15.92
N LEU A 77 -1.65 23.51 -15.40
CA LEU A 77 -1.08 24.73 -15.97
C LEU A 77 -0.02 25.25 -15.00
N ASN A 78 1.23 25.30 -15.42
CA ASN A 78 2.30 25.90 -14.61
C ASN A 78 2.84 27.13 -15.31
N VAL A 79 2.92 28.24 -14.58
CA VAL A 79 3.57 29.47 -15.06
C VAL A 79 4.98 29.50 -14.48
N TYR A 80 5.95 29.72 -15.36
CA TYR A 80 7.37 29.80 -15.04
C TYR A 80 7.93 31.15 -15.44
N ASP A 81 8.96 31.57 -14.73
CA ASP A 81 9.90 32.60 -15.12
C ASP A 81 11.15 31.93 -15.73
N GLU A 82 11.48 32.22 -16.99
CA GLU A 82 12.62 31.60 -17.67
C GLU A 82 13.93 32.24 -17.23
N ASP A 83 14.84 31.43 -16.67
CA ASP A 83 16.03 31.92 -15.99
C ASP A 83 17.29 31.28 -16.57
N LEU A 84 18.42 32.01 -16.59
CA LEU A 84 19.68 31.51 -17.17
C LEU A 84 20.23 30.23 -16.51
N ARG A 85 19.78 29.91 -15.28
CA ARG A 85 20.20 28.70 -14.55
C ARG A 85 19.07 27.70 -14.38
N ARG A 86 17.96 28.14 -13.79
CA ARG A 86 16.81 27.29 -13.50
C ARG A 86 15.57 28.15 -13.40
N ASP A 87 14.59 27.80 -14.21
CA ASP A 87 13.30 28.48 -14.25
C ASP A 87 12.57 28.40 -12.90
N ASP A 88 12.12 29.54 -12.42
CA ASP A 88 11.37 29.65 -11.18
C ASP A 88 9.89 29.38 -11.41
N LEU A 89 9.33 28.42 -10.67
CA LEU A 89 7.90 28.11 -10.73
C LEU A 89 7.12 29.20 -10.01
N CYS A 90 6.43 30.07 -10.74
CA CYS A 90 5.61 31.13 -10.18
C CYS A 90 4.32 30.57 -9.57
N THR A 91 3.59 29.73 -10.33
CA THR A 91 2.31 29.18 -9.88
C THR A 91 1.97 27.87 -10.59
N ARG A 92 1.16 27.05 -9.91
CA ARG A 92 0.64 25.78 -10.42
C ARG A 92 -0.87 25.74 -10.23
N LEU A 93 -1.58 25.51 -11.33
CA LEU A 93 -3.04 25.45 -11.38
C LEU A 93 -3.49 24.08 -11.89
N PHE A 94 -4.57 23.57 -11.32
CA PHE A 94 -5.22 22.34 -11.74
C PHE A 94 -6.63 22.66 -12.22
N PHE A 95 -6.99 22.20 -13.42
CA PHE A 95 -8.29 22.45 -14.01
C PHE A 95 -8.98 21.15 -14.43
N ASP A 96 -10.12 20.88 -13.82
CA ASP A 96 -10.99 19.75 -14.16
C ASP A 96 -11.85 20.09 -15.38
N ILE A 97 -11.56 19.42 -16.50
CA ILE A 97 -12.25 19.67 -17.76
C ILE A 97 -13.68 19.13 -17.77
N SER A 98 -14.07 18.27 -16.81
CA SER A 98 -15.47 17.81 -16.68
C SER A 98 -16.44 18.95 -16.39
N THR A 99 -15.93 20.12 -15.96
CA THR A 99 -16.70 21.35 -15.77
C THR A 99 -17.03 22.11 -17.07
N LEU A 100 -16.54 21.62 -18.22
CA LEU A 100 -16.78 22.18 -19.54
C LEU A 100 -18.03 21.57 -20.18
N THR A 101 -18.70 22.34 -21.03
CA THR A 101 -19.84 21.86 -21.82
C THR A 101 -19.40 21.69 -23.27
N VAL A 102 -19.65 20.51 -23.84
CA VAL A 102 -19.33 20.20 -25.23
C VAL A 102 -19.97 21.23 -26.18
N GLY A 103 -19.20 21.70 -27.15
CA GLY A 103 -19.59 22.68 -28.17
C GLY A 103 -19.66 24.13 -27.69
N LYS A 104 -19.37 24.41 -26.41
CA LYS A 104 -19.35 25.78 -25.87
C LYS A 104 -17.93 26.21 -25.50
N LYS A 105 -17.51 27.35 -26.06
CA LYS A 105 -16.28 28.02 -25.65
C LYS A 105 -16.47 28.68 -24.27
N LYS A 106 -15.52 28.47 -23.36
CA LYS A 106 -15.52 29.00 -21.99
C LYS A 106 -14.19 29.69 -21.69
N THR A 107 -14.23 30.99 -21.44
CA THR A 107 -13.09 31.74 -20.92
C THR A 107 -13.04 31.59 -19.40
N LYS A 108 -11.92 31.15 -18.85
CA LYS A 108 -11.69 31.06 -17.41
C LYS A 108 -10.58 32.04 -17.03
N VAL A 109 -10.83 32.78 -15.95
CA VAL A 109 -9.81 33.58 -15.26
C VAL A 109 -9.42 32.82 -14.00
N PHE A 110 -8.16 32.45 -13.90
CA PHE A 110 -7.58 31.84 -12.71
C PHE A 110 -6.92 32.94 -11.90
N ILE A 111 -7.28 33.05 -10.63
CA ILE A 111 -6.59 33.90 -9.68
C ILE A 111 -5.42 33.08 -9.13
N THR A 112 -4.20 33.48 -9.44
CA THR A 112 -2.99 32.70 -9.12
C THR A 112 -2.42 33.03 -7.74
N ASP A 113 -2.76 34.21 -7.19
CA ASP A 113 -2.46 34.61 -5.81
C ASP A 113 -3.56 35.56 -5.30
N GLU A 114 -4.11 35.28 -4.12
CA GLU A 114 -5.25 36.02 -3.56
C GLU A 114 -4.89 37.43 -3.05
N LYS A 115 -3.63 37.65 -2.68
CA LYS A 115 -3.13 38.93 -2.15
C LYS A 115 -2.79 39.89 -3.27
N THR A 116 -2.04 39.41 -4.27
CA THR A 116 -1.63 40.19 -5.43
C THR A 116 -2.72 40.32 -6.48
N LYS A 117 -3.71 39.40 -6.46
CA LYS A 117 -4.77 39.26 -7.46
C LYS A 117 -4.19 39.08 -8.86
N ASP A 118 -3.11 38.30 -8.94
CA ASP A 118 -2.53 37.92 -10.21
C ASP A 118 -3.48 36.98 -10.96
N GLU A 119 -3.53 37.12 -12.28
CA GLU A 119 -4.57 36.52 -13.10
C GLU A 119 -3.98 35.83 -14.33
N LEU A 120 -4.50 34.66 -14.68
CA LEU A 120 -4.23 33.94 -15.93
C LEU A 120 -5.55 33.71 -16.68
N TRP A 121 -5.60 34.11 -17.95
CA TRP A 121 -6.77 33.95 -18.82
C TRP A 121 -6.54 32.82 -19.81
N VAL A 122 -7.46 31.85 -19.81
CA VAL A 122 -7.40 30.70 -20.70
C VAL A 122 -8.80 30.44 -21.28
N ASP A 123 -8.85 30.25 -22.59
CA ASP A 123 -10.05 29.81 -23.28
C ASP A 123 -10.03 28.28 -23.44
N PHE A 124 -11.16 27.66 -23.16
CA PHE A 124 -11.37 26.23 -23.32
C PHE A 124 -12.53 25.97 -24.27
N GLU A 125 -12.36 25.01 -25.18
CA GLU A 125 -13.44 24.50 -26.01
C GLU A 125 -13.30 22.98 -26.15
N VAL A 126 -14.38 22.25 -25.89
CA VAL A 126 -14.43 20.79 -26.06
C VAL A 126 -15.37 20.48 -27.21
N ARG A 127 -14.92 19.69 -28.18
CA ARG A 127 -15.71 19.21 -29.30
C ARG A 127 -15.73 17.69 -29.33
N GLU A 128 -16.80 17.09 -29.84
CA GLU A 128 -16.81 15.65 -30.09
C GLU A 128 -15.86 15.29 -31.24
N CYS A 129 -15.05 14.27 -31.03
CA CYS A 129 -14.18 13.75 -32.07
C CYS A 129 -14.99 12.79 -32.98
N PRO A 130 -14.86 12.88 -34.31
CA PRO A 130 -15.54 11.96 -35.24
C PRO A 130 -15.04 10.50 -35.16
N ASP A 131 -13.89 10.26 -34.54
CA ASP A 131 -13.29 8.93 -34.42
C ASP A 131 -14.17 8.00 -33.56
N ALA A 132 -14.34 6.75 -34.00
CA ALA A 132 -15.22 5.78 -33.37
C ALA A 132 -14.94 5.64 -31.86
N SER A 133 -15.99 5.80 -31.06
CA SER A 133 -16.02 5.58 -29.61
C SER A 133 -15.31 4.28 -29.24
N ARG A 134 -14.35 4.35 -28.30
CA ARG A 134 -13.50 3.21 -27.92
C ARG A 134 -13.97 2.57 -26.62
N GLY A 135 -13.87 1.24 -26.57
CA GLY A 135 -14.17 0.46 -25.37
C GLY A 135 -13.00 0.48 -24.40
N TYR A 136 -13.26 0.87 -23.16
CA TYR A 136 -12.32 0.81 -22.03
C TYR A 136 -12.84 -0.19 -21.00
N LEU A 137 -11.93 -0.81 -20.27
CA LEU A 137 -12.31 -1.67 -19.14
C LEU A 137 -12.34 -0.85 -17.85
N SER A 138 -13.43 -0.96 -17.10
CA SER A 138 -13.54 -0.29 -15.81
C SER A 138 -14.23 -1.12 -14.72
N ASN A 139 -13.93 -0.80 -13.47
CA ASN A 139 -14.71 -1.16 -12.29
C ASN A 139 -15.50 0.03 -11.70
N GLY A 140 -15.60 1.15 -12.43
CA GLY A 140 -16.20 2.41 -11.98
C GLY A 140 -15.23 3.32 -11.19
N VAL A 141 -13.99 2.89 -10.95
CA VAL A 141 -12.93 3.70 -10.33
C VAL A 141 -11.65 3.69 -11.15
N LEU A 142 -11.14 2.52 -11.50
CA LEU A 142 -10.00 2.36 -12.40
C LEU A 142 -10.48 2.19 -13.83
N VAL A 143 -9.73 2.74 -14.77
CA VAL A 143 -10.00 2.70 -16.20
C VAL A 143 -8.72 2.23 -16.91
N ALA A 144 -8.79 1.07 -17.57
CA ALA A 144 -7.72 0.54 -18.40
C ALA A 144 -7.93 0.96 -19.86
N ALA A 145 -6.95 1.68 -20.40
CA ALA A 145 -6.86 1.93 -21.82
C ALA A 145 -6.35 0.68 -22.58
N PRO A 146 -6.66 0.55 -23.88
CA PRO A 146 -6.12 -0.53 -24.70
C PRO A 146 -4.59 -0.50 -24.74
N LEU A 147 -3.98 -1.65 -24.46
CA LEU A 147 -2.54 -1.84 -24.55
C LEU A 147 -2.14 -2.25 -25.97
N SER A 148 -1.11 -1.60 -26.50
CA SER A 148 -0.45 -2.03 -27.73
C SER A 148 1.00 -2.42 -27.45
N VAL A 149 1.43 -3.52 -28.07
CA VAL A 149 2.82 -3.95 -28.12
C VAL A 149 3.41 -3.46 -29.44
N VAL A 150 4.42 -2.62 -29.35
CA VAL A 150 5.16 -2.12 -30.51
C VAL A 150 6.47 -2.88 -30.62
N GLU A 151 6.63 -3.63 -31.70
CA GLU A 151 7.85 -4.32 -32.05
C GLU A 151 8.61 -3.48 -33.07
N VAL A 152 9.83 -3.06 -32.70
CA VAL A 152 10.72 -2.29 -33.57
C VAL A 152 11.87 -3.19 -33.99
N THR A 153 11.86 -3.58 -35.26
CA THR A 153 12.92 -4.38 -35.87
C THR A 153 13.90 -3.49 -36.60
N ILE A 154 15.19 -3.71 -36.32
CA ILE A 154 16.31 -2.96 -36.90
C ILE A 154 16.99 -3.88 -37.92
N ASP A 155 16.88 -3.53 -39.20
CA ASP A 155 17.38 -4.37 -40.30
C ASP A 155 18.92 -4.39 -40.33
N ARG A 156 19.56 -3.21 -40.27
CA ARG A 156 21.03 -3.07 -40.26
C ARG A 156 21.45 -1.72 -39.66
N LEU A 157 22.35 -1.75 -38.69
CA LEU A 157 23.04 -0.54 -38.23
C LEU A 157 24.12 -0.15 -39.25
N PRO A 158 24.26 1.14 -39.61
CA PRO A 158 25.34 1.61 -40.47
C PRO A 158 26.70 1.24 -39.87
N PRO A 159 27.69 0.80 -40.69
CA PRO A 159 29.00 0.34 -40.21
C PRO A 159 29.81 1.42 -39.47
N ASP A 160 29.43 2.69 -39.63
CA ASP A 160 30.06 3.84 -38.97
C ASP A 160 29.56 4.08 -37.54
N VAL A 161 28.47 3.43 -37.12
CA VAL A 161 27.93 3.53 -35.76
C VAL A 161 28.75 2.64 -34.83
N ARG A 162 29.77 3.22 -34.20
CA ARG A 162 30.66 2.54 -33.23
C ARG A 162 30.24 2.71 -31.77
N GLN A 163 29.20 3.49 -31.52
CA GLN A 163 28.68 3.80 -30.18
C GLN A 163 27.29 3.20 -30.02
N ASN A 164 26.88 2.97 -28.77
CA ASN A 164 25.51 2.59 -28.47
C ASN A 164 24.54 3.69 -28.94
N MET A 165 23.38 3.29 -29.43
CA MET A 165 22.28 4.19 -29.76
C MET A 165 21.15 3.99 -28.76
N LEU A 166 20.47 5.06 -28.39
CA LEU A 166 19.31 5.06 -27.51
C LEU A 166 18.05 5.26 -28.36
N LEU A 167 17.18 4.25 -28.40
CA LEU A 167 15.85 4.37 -28.99
C LEU A 167 14.84 4.68 -27.89
N THR A 168 14.26 5.86 -27.95
CA THR A 168 13.29 6.36 -26.98
C THR A 168 11.90 6.35 -27.60
N LEU A 169 10.97 5.62 -26.99
CA LEU A 169 9.54 5.71 -27.29
C LEU A 169 8.83 6.33 -26.07
N ARG A 170 8.50 7.62 -26.18
CA ARG A 170 7.84 8.37 -25.10
C ARG A 170 6.48 7.78 -24.77
N GLY A 171 6.19 7.59 -23.49
CA GLY A 171 4.95 6.96 -23.01
C GLY A 171 4.97 5.45 -22.90
N ALA A 172 6.04 4.79 -23.36
CA ALA A 172 6.17 3.35 -23.17
C ALA A 172 6.47 2.98 -21.71
N TYR A 173 6.11 1.77 -21.31
CA TYR A 173 6.42 1.23 -19.99
C TYR A 173 7.92 1.35 -19.65
N VAL A 174 8.78 1.00 -20.61
CA VAL A 174 10.21 1.32 -20.64
C VAL A 174 10.42 2.20 -21.87
N GLU A 175 10.65 3.49 -21.66
CA GLU A 175 10.79 4.47 -22.76
C GLU A 175 12.08 4.26 -23.53
N ASP A 176 13.17 4.02 -22.82
CA ASP A 176 14.52 4.01 -23.37
C ASP A 176 15.05 2.58 -23.51
N GLN A 177 15.48 2.20 -24.71
CA GLN A 177 16.18 0.93 -24.94
C GLN A 177 17.48 1.16 -25.70
N VAL A 178 18.55 0.53 -25.20
CA VAL A 178 19.89 0.64 -25.77
C VAL A 178 20.06 -0.38 -26.90
N ILE A 179 20.53 0.13 -28.03
CA ILE A 179 20.92 -0.62 -29.22
C ILE A 179 22.45 -0.65 -29.25
N SER A 180 23.02 -1.85 -29.11
CA SER A 180 24.48 -2.03 -29.17
C SER A 180 24.91 -2.53 -30.55
N PRO A 181 25.95 -1.93 -31.16
CA PRO A 181 26.51 -2.45 -32.40
C PRO A 181 27.16 -3.82 -32.15
N SER A 182 26.65 -4.88 -32.78
CA SER A 182 27.20 -6.23 -32.66
C SER A 182 28.53 -6.37 -33.41
N LYS A 183 29.47 -7.19 -32.90
CA LYS A 183 30.74 -7.49 -33.58
C LYS A 183 30.55 -8.36 -34.83
N GLU A 184 29.46 -9.10 -34.90
CA GLU A 184 29.03 -9.86 -36.08
C GLU A 184 27.87 -9.12 -36.75
N ASN A 185 28.09 -8.74 -38.01
CA ASN A 185 27.27 -7.82 -38.80
C ASN A 185 25.95 -8.46 -39.30
N SER A 186 25.28 -9.31 -38.50
CA SER A 186 24.30 -10.27 -39.02
C SER A 186 23.06 -10.60 -38.17
N LEU A 187 22.79 -9.93 -37.05
CA LEU A 187 21.57 -10.21 -36.26
C LEU A 187 20.61 -9.03 -36.31
N MET A 188 19.43 -9.25 -36.91
CA MET A 188 18.28 -8.36 -36.76
C MET A 188 17.95 -8.24 -35.27
N GLN A 189 17.96 -7.01 -34.74
CA GLN A 189 17.55 -6.76 -33.37
C GLN A 189 16.07 -6.35 -33.36
N THR A 190 15.27 -7.02 -32.55
CA THR A 190 13.87 -6.65 -32.33
C THR A 190 13.71 -6.15 -30.89
N LEU A 191 13.26 -4.91 -30.75
CA LEU A 191 12.95 -4.26 -29.48
C LEU A 191 11.43 -4.30 -29.27
N ARG A 192 11.00 -4.49 -28.04
CA ARG A 192 9.57 -4.56 -27.71
C ARG A 192 9.22 -3.48 -26.71
N TYR A 193 8.22 -2.69 -27.05
CA TYR A 193 7.65 -1.65 -26.20
C TYR A 193 6.18 -1.93 -25.88
N TYR A 194 5.75 -1.51 -24.70
CA TYR A 194 4.37 -1.60 -24.25
C TYR A 194 3.84 -0.18 -24.09
N ILE A 195 2.86 0.20 -24.90
CA ILE A 195 2.32 1.57 -24.92
C ILE A 195 0.82 1.58 -24.72
N ASN A 196 0.32 2.67 -24.15
CA ASN A 196 -1.09 3.00 -24.26
C ASN A 196 -1.37 3.40 -25.71
N LYS A 197 -2.26 2.67 -26.38
CA LYS A 197 -2.65 2.94 -27.77
C LYS A 197 -3.23 4.34 -27.98
N ASP A 198 -3.86 4.88 -26.95
CA ASP A 198 -4.62 6.12 -27.05
C ASP A 198 -3.80 7.35 -26.66
N LEU A 199 -2.60 7.16 -26.09
CA LEU A 199 -1.69 8.27 -25.83
C LEU A 199 -0.97 8.68 -27.11
N GLU A 200 -0.84 9.98 -27.32
CA GLU A 200 0.07 10.51 -28.32
C GLU A 200 1.51 10.17 -27.91
N THR A 201 2.25 9.49 -28.78
CA THR A 201 3.62 9.05 -28.52
C THR A 201 4.58 9.52 -29.60
N LYS A 202 5.87 9.59 -29.24
CA LYS A 202 6.97 10.03 -30.12
C LYS A 202 8.12 9.04 -30.02
N ILE A 203 8.67 8.66 -31.18
CA ILE A 203 9.91 7.89 -31.28
C ILE A 203 11.08 8.82 -31.59
N GLU A 204 12.18 8.66 -30.86
CA GLU A 204 13.44 9.36 -31.05
C GLU A 204 14.61 8.37 -31.05
N LEU A 205 15.65 8.65 -31.84
CA LEU A 205 16.90 7.89 -31.83
C LEU A 205 18.06 8.85 -31.62
N GLN A 206 18.88 8.58 -30.61
CA GLN A 206 20.01 9.43 -30.22
C GLN A 206 21.25 8.59 -29.94
N ALA A 207 22.44 9.20 -29.94
CA ALA A 207 23.67 8.53 -29.51
C ALA A 207 23.76 8.49 -27.98
N ASP A 208 24.13 7.35 -27.42
CA ASP A 208 24.25 7.14 -25.96
C ASP A 208 25.29 8.11 -25.35
N GLY A 209 24.89 8.90 -24.34
CA GLY A 209 25.78 9.81 -23.60
C GLY A 209 25.93 11.25 -24.13
N LYS A 210 25.10 11.72 -25.08
CA LYS A 210 25.02 13.17 -25.43
C LYS A 210 23.71 13.78 -24.92
N GLU A 211 23.77 14.98 -24.34
CA GLU A 211 22.58 15.76 -24.01
C GLU A 211 21.77 16.06 -25.27
N ALA A 212 20.44 15.96 -25.14
CA ALA A 212 19.49 16.26 -26.19
C ALA A 212 19.71 17.71 -26.66
N SER A 213 20.15 17.87 -27.91
CA SER A 213 20.19 19.20 -28.52
C SER A 213 18.76 19.63 -28.89
N PRO A 214 18.36 20.91 -28.71
CA PRO A 214 16.97 21.36 -28.94
C PRO A 214 16.51 21.29 -30.41
N ALA A 215 17.40 20.95 -31.33
CA ALA A 215 17.11 20.76 -32.74
C ALA A 215 16.86 19.27 -33.03
N SER A 216 15.74 18.73 -32.55
CA SER A 216 15.38 17.34 -32.80
C SER A 216 14.93 17.13 -34.24
N SER A 217 15.53 16.10 -34.87
CA SER A 217 15.05 15.35 -36.03
C SER A 217 13.52 15.23 -36.09
N PRO A 218 12.90 15.12 -37.28
CA PRO A 218 11.44 15.18 -37.43
C PRO A 218 10.74 14.12 -36.58
N ALA A 219 10.06 14.59 -35.54
CA ALA A 219 9.10 13.84 -34.76
C ALA A 219 7.99 13.36 -35.70
N SER A 220 7.74 12.06 -35.77
CA SER A 220 6.51 11.58 -36.41
C SER A 220 5.57 11.06 -35.33
N PRO A 221 4.38 11.66 -35.18
CA PRO A 221 3.39 11.19 -34.23
C PRO A 221 2.98 9.78 -34.62
N LEU A 222 3.18 8.85 -33.69
CA LEU A 222 2.73 7.48 -33.86
C LEU A 222 1.25 7.46 -33.50
N SER A 223 0.40 7.72 -34.49
CA SER A 223 -1.02 7.39 -34.36
C SER A 223 -1.11 5.87 -34.35
N ALA A 224 -1.18 5.26 -33.16
CA ALA A 224 -1.38 3.82 -32.97
C ALA A 224 -2.74 3.31 -33.51
N ALA A 225 -3.43 4.12 -34.33
CA ALA A 225 -4.61 3.76 -35.09
C ALA A 225 -4.31 2.97 -36.38
N SER A 226 -3.05 2.87 -36.82
CA SER A 226 -2.69 2.04 -37.99
C SER A 226 -2.13 0.68 -37.55
N THR A 227 -2.93 -0.37 -37.68
CA THR A 227 -2.58 -1.80 -37.51
C THR A 227 -1.65 -2.35 -38.61
N SER A 228 -0.89 -1.49 -39.28
CA SER A 228 -0.04 -1.85 -40.42
C SER A 228 1.44 -1.64 -40.07
N ALA A 229 2.28 -2.61 -40.40
CA ALA A 229 3.73 -2.44 -40.37
C ALA A 229 4.15 -1.23 -41.21
N PHE A 230 4.97 -0.35 -40.66
CA PHE A 230 5.50 0.81 -41.38
C PHE A 230 7.00 0.96 -41.14
N THR A 231 7.69 1.51 -42.13
CA THR A 231 9.14 1.74 -42.06
C THR A 231 9.40 3.21 -41.79
N PHE A 232 10.24 3.50 -40.79
CA PHE A 232 10.67 4.86 -40.48
C PHE A 232 12.19 4.98 -40.65
N SER A 233 12.65 6.07 -41.26
CA SER A 233 14.09 6.35 -41.42
C SER A 233 14.51 7.44 -40.45
N LEU A 234 15.37 7.12 -39.47
CA LEU A 234 15.91 8.10 -38.52
C LEU A 234 17.34 8.50 -38.90
N PRO A 235 17.70 9.78 -38.80
CA PRO A 235 19.07 10.23 -39.03
C PRO A 235 19.97 9.74 -37.89
N ALA A 236 21.03 8.99 -38.23
CA ALA A 236 22.05 8.50 -37.32
C ALA A 236 23.41 9.07 -37.75
N VAL A 237 23.85 10.16 -37.10
CA VAL A 237 25.16 10.83 -37.22
C VAL A 237 25.58 11.27 -38.65
N LYS A 238 25.69 10.33 -39.61
CA LYS A 238 26.01 10.55 -41.03
C LYS A 238 25.15 9.76 -42.02
N ASP A 239 24.29 8.84 -41.57
CA ASP A 239 23.48 7.95 -42.42
C ASP A 239 22.05 7.78 -41.88
N THR A 240 21.14 7.15 -42.63
CA THR A 240 19.76 6.85 -42.17
C THR A 240 19.60 5.41 -41.70
N VAL A 241 19.00 5.21 -40.53
CA VAL A 241 18.63 3.88 -40.01
C VAL A 241 17.17 3.62 -40.34
N ASN A 242 16.88 2.51 -41.03
CA ASN A 242 15.52 2.06 -41.26
C ASN A 242 15.05 1.19 -40.10
N LEU A 243 13.93 1.57 -39.51
CA LEU A 243 13.24 0.85 -38.45
C LEU A 243 11.92 0.32 -39.01
N GLN A 244 11.72 -0.99 -38.92
CA GLN A 244 10.41 -1.59 -39.19
C GLN A 244 9.62 -1.61 -37.89
N VAL A 245 8.48 -0.94 -37.86
CA VAL A 245 7.62 -0.85 -36.68
C VAL A 245 6.36 -1.65 -36.93
N ASN A 246 6.11 -2.65 -36.09
CA ASN A 246 4.89 -3.44 -36.08
C ASN A 246 4.14 -3.20 -34.77
N THR A 247 2.83 -3.00 -34.84
CA THR A 247 2.00 -2.77 -33.65
C THR A 247 0.94 -3.85 -33.54
N VAL A 248 0.92 -4.54 -32.40
CA VAL A 248 -0.03 -5.61 -32.10
C VAL A 248 -0.86 -5.20 -30.88
N GLU A 249 -2.18 -5.27 -31.00
CA GLU A 249 -3.08 -5.02 -29.88
C GLU A 249 -3.07 -6.20 -28.91
N SER A 250 -2.97 -5.91 -27.62
CA SER A 250 -3.10 -6.94 -26.58
C SER A 250 -4.59 -7.20 -26.32
N PRO A 251 -5.03 -8.47 -26.36
CA PRO A 251 -6.41 -8.83 -26.02
C PRO A 251 -6.75 -8.44 -24.57
N GLU A 252 -7.97 -7.96 -24.38
CA GLU A 252 -8.52 -7.62 -23.04
C GLU A 252 -8.47 -8.83 -22.07
N GLU A 253 -8.58 -10.05 -22.58
CA GLU A 253 -8.51 -11.31 -21.83
C GLU A 253 -7.12 -11.58 -21.19
N ASP A 254 -6.08 -10.91 -21.70
CA ASP A 254 -4.72 -11.04 -21.18
C ASP A 254 -4.46 -10.16 -19.96
N MET A 255 -5.38 -9.27 -19.61
CA MET A 255 -5.29 -8.47 -18.39
C MET A 255 -5.26 -9.39 -17.15
N LYS A 256 -4.21 -9.28 -16.34
CA LYS A 256 -3.99 -10.13 -15.15
C LYS A 256 -4.31 -9.44 -13.82
N VAL A 257 -4.64 -8.14 -13.86
CA VAL A 257 -5.13 -7.39 -12.70
C VAL A 257 -6.65 -7.55 -12.61
N ARG A 258 -7.15 -8.07 -11.50
CA ARG A 258 -8.58 -8.17 -11.20
C ARG A 258 -9.11 -6.78 -10.81
N LEU A 259 -10.10 -6.29 -11.56
CA LEU A 259 -10.79 -5.03 -11.30
C LEU A 259 -12.21 -5.29 -10.79
N ASP A 260 -12.33 -5.39 -9.47
CA ASP A 260 -13.59 -5.67 -8.78
C ASP A 260 -13.44 -5.32 -7.28
N PHE A 261 -14.53 -4.84 -6.67
CA PHE A 261 -14.60 -4.47 -5.26
C PHE A 261 -15.04 -5.61 -4.36
N ASP A 262 -15.52 -6.73 -4.92
CA ASP A 262 -15.90 -7.91 -4.14
C ASP A 262 -14.72 -8.87 -3.91
N ILE A 263 -14.87 -9.84 -3.02
CA ILE A 263 -13.88 -10.90 -2.74
C ILE A 263 -13.74 -11.87 -3.93
N PRO A 264 -12.55 -12.49 -4.13
CA PRO A 264 -12.31 -13.38 -5.25
C PRO A 264 -13.07 -14.70 -5.08
N ALA A 265 -13.29 -15.41 -6.18
CA ALA A 265 -13.99 -16.70 -6.17
C ALA A 265 -13.36 -17.74 -5.22
N LYS A 266 -12.03 -17.74 -5.09
CA LYS A 266 -11.30 -18.59 -4.13
C LYS A 266 -11.68 -18.30 -2.67
N GLU A 267 -11.81 -17.01 -2.31
CA GLU A 267 -12.23 -16.61 -0.96
C GLU A 267 -13.70 -16.95 -0.71
N LYS A 268 -14.58 -16.79 -1.71
CA LYS A 268 -15.99 -17.22 -1.62
C LYS A 268 -16.09 -18.73 -1.38
N ALA A 269 -15.30 -19.53 -2.09
CA ALA A 269 -15.25 -20.98 -1.91
C ALA A 269 -14.72 -21.37 -0.52
N PHE A 270 -13.69 -20.66 -0.03
CA PHE A 270 -13.21 -20.81 1.35
C PHE A 270 -14.32 -20.55 2.37
N LEU A 271 -15.08 -19.45 2.22
CA LEU A 271 -16.14 -19.08 3.16
C LEU A 271 -17.24 -20.13 3.25
N VAL A 272 -17.61 -20.78 2.14
CA VAL A 272 -18.59 -21.88 2.15
C VAL A 272 -18.11 -22.99 3.10
N LYS A 273 -16.87 -23.46 2.94
CA LYS A 273 -16.29 -24.50 3.78
C LYS A 273 -16.11 -24.04 5.23
N ARG A 274 -15.58 -22.82 5.43
CA ARG A 274 -15.32 -22.27 6.77
C ARG A 274 -16.60 -22.10 7.57
N LYS A 275 -17.69 -21.66 6.94
CA LYS A 275 -18.99 -21.50 7.62
C LYS A 275 -19.55 -22.82 8.17
N GLU A 276 -19.25 -23.96 7.56
CA GLU A 276 -19.60 -25.26 8.15
C GLU A 276 -18.83 -25.54 9.45
N VAL A 277 -17.53 -25.23 9.47
CA VAL A 277 -16.70 -25.38 10.67
C VAL A 277 -17.19 -24.46 11.78
N VAL A 278 -17.43 -23.18 11.45
CA VAL A 278 -17.95 -22.18 12.38
C VAL A 278 -19.33 -22.58 12.91
N SER A 279 -20.22 -23.06 12.04
CA SER A 279 -21.56 -23.54 12.41
C SER A 279 -21.49 -24.67 13.46
N ARG A 280 -20.63 -25.67 13.26
CA ARG A 280 -20.42 -26.76 14.23
C ARG A 280 -19.79 -26.28 15.53
N ALA A 281 -18.88 -25.30 15.47
CA ALA A 281 -18.27 -24.71 16.65
C ALA A 281 -19.29 -23.93 17.48
N LEU A 282 -20.08 -23.07 16.84
CA LEU A 282 -21.16 -22.32 17.49
C LEU A 282 -22.22 -23.23 18.09
N GLN A 283 -22.56 -24.33 17.42
CA GLN A 283 -23.48 -25.33 17.97
C GLN A 283 -22.98 -25.85 19.33
N LYS A 284 -21.69 -26.20 19.43
CA LYS A 284 -21.11 -26.73 20.68
C LYS A 284 -21.00 -25.66 21.76
N ILE A 285 -20.52 -24.47 21.41
CA ILE A 285 -20.26 -23.39 22.37
C ILE A 285 -21.56 -22.84 22.96
N LEU A 286 -22.60 -22.70 22.13
CA LEU A 286 -23.88 -22.12 22.51
C LEU A 286 -24.95 -23.17 22.83
N ASN A 287 -24.57 -24.45 22.87
CA ASN A 287 -25.47 -25.59 23.12
C ASN A 287 -26.72 -25.59 22.21
N LEU A 288 -26.55 -25.29 20.92
CA LEU A 288 -27.65 -25.28 19.96
C LEU A 288 -28.10 -26.69 19.60
N LYS A 289 -29.42 -26.89 19.42
CA LYS A 289 -30.01 -28.19 19.07
C LYS A 289 -29.49 -28.78 17.76
N SER A 290 -29.18 -27.92 16.79
CA SER A 290 -28.66 -28.31 15.48
C SER A 290 -27.60 -27.31 14.99
N PRO A 291 -26.73 -27.71 14.05
CA PRO A 291 -25.88 -26.76 13.35
C PRO A 291 -26.72 -25.65 12.70
N LEU A 292 -26.13 -24.47 12.61
CA LEU A 292 -26.71 -23.31 11.92
C LEU A 292 -26.63 -23.49 10.40
N ASP A 293 -27.65 -22.99 9.72
CA ASP A 293 -27.60 -22.82 8.26
C ASP A 293 -26.45 -21.85 7.89
N PRO A 294 -25.61 -22.16 6.89
CA PRO A 294 -24.47 -21.32 6.49
C PRO A 294 -24.83 -19.85 6.19
N SER A 295 -26.06 -19.55 5.74
CA SER A 295 -26.52 -18.17 5.52
C SER A 295 -26.69 -17.37 6.82
N LYS A 296 -26.96 -18.06 7.94
CA LYS A 296 -27.19 -17.46 9.26
C LYS A 296 -25.93 -17.44 10.14
N VAL A 297 -24.85 -18.09 9.71
CA VAL A 297 -23.58 -18.09 10.43
C VAL A 297 -23.00 -16.65 10.45
N PRO A 298 -22.68 -16.09 11.63
CA PRO A 298 -22.02 -14.79 11.73
C PRO A 298 -20.57 -14.89 11.26
N THR A 299 -20.10 -13.87 10.55
CA THR A 299 -18.69 -13.70 10.21
C THR A 299 -17.97 -13.14 11.44
N VAL A 300 -17.14 -13.95 12.07
CA VAL A 300 -16.31 -13.53 13.20
C VAL A 300 -14.90 -13.23 12.70
N ALA A 301 -14.37 -12.05 13.00
CA ALA A 301 -13.02 -11.65 12.63
C ALA A 301 -12.14 -11.50 13.87
N LEU A 302 -10.92 -12.05 13.81
CA LEU A 302 -9.85 -11.76 14.74
C LEU A 302 -9.01 -10.62 14.17
N VAL A 303 -8.82 -9.56 14.96
CA VAL A 303 -8.01 -8.39 14.60
C VAL A 303 -6.88 -8.26 15.61
N CYS A 304 -5.64 -8.43 15.15
CA CYS A 304 -4.47 -8.35 16.02
C CYS A 304 -3.65 -7.07 15.74
N SER A 305 -3.26 -6.38 16.81
CA SER A 305 -2.42 -5.18 16.72
C SER A 305 -0.96 -5.50 16.39
N GLY A 306 -0.19 -4.46 16.06
CA GLY A 306 1.27 -4.54 16.04
C GLY A 306 1.92 -4.48 17.42
N GLY A 307 3.25 -4.61 17.46
CA GLY A 307 4.04 -4.60 18.70
C GLY A 307 5.28 -5.49 18.72
N GLY A 308 5.82 -5.88 17.57
CA GLY A 308 7.05 -6.69 17.48
C GLY A 308 6.93 -8.04 18.18
N SER A 309 7.99 -8.47 18.87
CA SER A 309 8.01 -9.75 19.60
C SER A 309 6.93 -9.84 20.67
N ARG A 310 6.52 -8.72 21.28
CA ARG A 310 5.42 -8.69 22.26
C ARG A 310 4.11 -9.08 21.61
N ALA A 311 3.80 -8.50 20.45
CA ALA A 311 2.59 -8.85 19.70
C ALA A 311 2.62 -10.31 19.24
N MET A 312 3.77 -10.78 18.75
CA MET A 312 3.94 -12.19 18.39
C MET A 312 3.68 -13.13 19.58
N THR A 313 4.34 -12.91 20.72
CA THR A 313 4.20 -13.73 21.93
C THR A 313 2.80 -13.64 22.53
N GLY A 314 2.24 -12.43 22.62
CA GLY A 314 0.88 -12.20 23.13
C GLY A 314 -0.21 -12.82 22.25
N MET A 315 0.00 -12.85 20.93
CA MET A 315 -0.90 -13.53 19.99
C MET A 315 -0.95 -15.03 20.23
N TYR A 316 0.19 -15.68 20.46
CA TYR A 316 0.21 -17.09 20.82
C TYR A 316 -0.61 -17.41 22.07
N GLY A 317 -0.42 -16.65 23.14
CA GLY A 317 -1.18 -16.86 24.37
C GLY A 317 -2.68 -16.60 24.17
N SER A 318 -3.04 -15.52 23.48
CA SER A 318 -4.45 -15.20 23.18
C SER A 318 -5.12 -16.29 22.34
N LEU A 319 -4.45 -16.79 21.29
CA LEU A 319 -4.93 -17.90 20.46
C LEU A 319 -5.06 -19.19 21.26
N LYS A 320 -4.11 -19.47 22.16
CA LYS A 320 -4.20 -20.61 23.09
C LYS A 320 -5.44 -20.51 23.97
N GLY A 321 -5.71 -19.33 24.54
CA GLY A 321 -6.94 -19.08 25.30
C GLY A 321 -8.20 -19.35 24.48
N LEU A 322 -8.26 -18.90 23.22
CA LEU A 322 -9.38 -19.19 22.32
C LEU A 322 -9.50 -20.68 21.99
N GLN A 323 -8.38 -21.39 21.80
CA GLN A 323 -8.35 -22.82 21.51
C GLN A 323 -8.86 -23.65 22.70
N CYS A 324 -8.47 -23.30 23.93
CA CYS A 324 -8.88 -24.02 25.15
C CYS A 324 -10.40 -24.10 25.33
N PHE A 325 -11.16 -23.12 24.80
CA PHE A 325 -12.62 -23.09 24.87
C PHE A 325 -13.30 -23.37 23.52
N GLY A 326 -12.56 -23.83 22.52
CA GLY A 326 -13.10 -24.12 21.17
C GLY A 326 -13.53 -22.88 20.38
N LEU A 327 -13.25 -21.67 20.87
CA LEU A 327 -13.63 -20.41 20.25
C LEU A 327 -12.83 -20.13 18.97
N LEU A 328 -11.62 -20.68 18.84
CA LEU A 328 -10.79 -20.50 17.64
C LEU A 328 -11.49 -20.96 16.35
N ASP A 329 -12.32 -22.01 16.44
CA ASP A 329 -13.07 -22.53 15.30
C ASP A 329 -14.26 -21.66 14.88
N THR A 330 -14.65 -20.68 15.70
CA THR A 330 -15.69 -19.71 15.36
C THR A 330 -15.18 -18.59 14.43
N ILE A 331 -13.86 -18.41 14.33
CA ILE A 331 -13.23 -17.30 13.62
C ILE A 331 -13.19 -17.58 12.12
N SER A 332 -13.68 -16.65 11.28
CA SER A 332 -13.61 -16.74 9.82
C SER A 332 -12.35 -16.09 9.25
N TYR A 333 -11.95 -14.94 9.79
CA TYR A 333 -10.82 -14.14 9.32
C TYR A 333 -9.82 -13.86 10.44
N SER A 334 -8.52 -13.88 10.15
CA SER A 334 -7.44 -13.48 11.04
C SER A 334 -6.63 -12.35 10.39
N THR A 335 -6.82 -11.12 10.86
CA THR A 335 -6.17 -9.93 10.30
C THR A 335 -5.04 -9.45 11.20
N THR A 336 -3.90 -9.13 10.60
CA THR A 336 -2.67 -8.86 11.37
C THR A 336 -1.88 -7.65 10.85
N VAL A 337 -1.23 -6.96 11.79
CA VAL A 337 -0.31 -5.84 11.59
C VAL A 337 1.02 -6.15 12.28
N SER A 338 2.14 -5.73 11.69
CA SER A 338 3.46 -5.73 12.33
C SER A 338 3.81 -7.06 13.00
N GLY A 339 4.29 -7.06 14.24
CA GLY A 339 4.69 -8.28 14.97
C GLY A 339 3.66 -9.43 15.01
N SER A 340 2.35 -9.14 14.95
CA SER A 340 1.32 -10.19 14.84
C SER A 340 1.40 -10.95 13.51
N THR A 341 1.91 -10.32 12.44
CA THR A 341 2.16 -11.00 11.16
C THR A 341 3.21 -12.09 11.31
N TRP A 342 4.15 -11.98 12.25
CA TRP A 342 5.20 -12.98 12.49
C TRP A 342 4.60 -14.26 13.09
N ALA A 343 3.73 -14.13 14.08
CA ALA A 343 2.99 -15.26 14.66
C ALA A 343 2.12 -15.93 13.59
N ASN A 344 1.36 -15.13 12.84
CA ASN A 344 0.45 -15.63 11.82
C ASN A 344 1.23 -16.32 10.68
N ALA A 345 2.30 -15.73 10.16
CA ALA A 345 3.12 -16.39 9.13
C ALA A 345 3.79 -17.68 9.63
N TYR A 346 4.22 -17.73 10.90
CA TYR A 346 4.80 -18.93 11.49
C TYR A 346 3.78 -20.07 11.58
N LEU A 347 2.59 -19.79 12.12
CA LEU A 347 1.52 -20.76 12.31
C LEU A 347 1.04 -21.36 10.98
N TYR A 348 0.89 -20.53 9.95
CA TYR A 348 0.34 -20.96 8.66
C TYR A 348 1.32 -21.77 7.80
N ASN A 349 2.55 -22.03 8.28
CA ASN A 349 3.42 -23.06 7.70
C ASN A 349 2.90 -24.47 7.96
N ASP A 350 2.00 -24.64 8.93
CA ASP A 350 1.33 -25.90 9.23
C ASP A 350 -0.13 -25.83 8.79
N PRO A 351 -0.54 -26.60 7.76
CA PRO A 351 -1.91 -26.59 7.25
C PRO A 351 -2.99 -26.94 8.27
N LEU A 352 -2.62 -27.54 9.42
CA LEU A 352 -3.53 -27.96 10.47
C LEU A 352 -3.29 -27.25 11.81
N TRP A 353 -2.58 -26.11 11.81
CA TRP A 353 -2.12 -25.46 13.04
C TRP A 353 -3.22 -25.23 14.09
N SER A 354 -4.43 -24.81 13.69
CA SER A 354 -5.52 -24.53 14.65
C SER A 354 -6.11 -25.79 15.28
N LYS A 355 -5.86 -26.96 14.69
CA LYS A 355 -6.34 -28.27 15.14
C LYS A 355 -5.32 -29.02 16.00
N LYS A 356 -4.06 -28.57 16.00
CA LYS A 356 -2.99 -29.12 16.85
C LYS A 356 -2.86 -28.30 18.12
N ASP A 357 -2.24 -28.88 19.14
CA ASP A 357 -1.92 -28.15 20.35
C ASP A 357 -0.93 -27.00 20.03
N LEU A 358 -1.34 -25.77 20.32
CA LEU A 358 -0.50 -24.59 20.09
C LEU A 358 0.79 -24.62 20.93
N ASP A 359 0.87 -25.42 22.00
CA ASP A 359 2.07 -25.56 22.80
C ASP A 359 3.29 -26.03 22.00
N GLU A 360 3.11 -26.86 20.96
CA GLU A 360 4.22 -27.30 20.10
C GLU A 360 4.89 -26.12 19.37
N ALA A 361 4.07 -25.21 18.82
CA ALA A 361 4.53 -24.01 18.15
C ALA A 361 5.13 -23.02 19.15
N ILE A 362 4.48 -22.83 20.31
CA ILE A 362 4.92 -21.93 21.38
C ILE A 362 6.30 -22.34 21.90
N VAL A 363 6.53 -23.62 22.18
CA VAL A 363 7.82 -24.13 22.66
C VAL A 363 8.92 -23.92 21.61
N SER A 364 8.60 -24.18 20.34
CA SER A 364 9.54 -24.01 19.23
C SER A 364 9.96 -22.54 19.07
N VAL A 365 9.00 -21.61 19.05
CA VAL A 365 9.27 -20.17 18.93
C VAL A 365 9.98 -19.63 20.16
N LYS A 366 9.59 -20.06 21.38
CA LYS A 366 10.24 -19.68 22.64
C LYS A 366 11.74 -19.96 22.58
N LYS A 367 12.13 -21.14 22.09
CA LYS A 367 13.54 -21.53 21.94
C LYS A 367 14.31 -20.56 21.03
N GLU A 368 13.71 -20.12 19.94
CA GLU A 368 14.35 -19.23 18.96
C GLU A 368 14.39 -17.78 19.47
N LEU A 369 13.28 -17.24 19.98
CA LEU A 369 13.19 -15.89 20.51
C LEU A 369 13.92 -15.70 21.86
N SER A 370 14.39 -16.76 22.50
CA SER A 370 15.27 -16.67 23.67
C SER A 370 16.76 -16.62 23.33
N LYS A 371 17.14 -16.73 22.06
CA LYS A 371 18.54 -16.56 21.63
C LYS A 371 18.98 -15.10 21.71
N SER A 372 20.29 -14.86 21.77
CA SER A 372 20.84 -13.50 21.80
C SER A 372 20.69 -12.80 20.44
N THR A 373 20.21 -11.56 20.44
CA THR A 373 20.15 -10.69 19.23
C THR A 373 21.52 -10.47 18.58
N LYS A 374 22.63 -10.52 19.35
CA LYS A 374 23.99 -10.40 18.81
C LYS A 374 24.30 -11.48 17.77
N GLY A 375 23.70 -12.67 17.93
CA GLY A 375 23.86 -13.77 16.98
C GLY A 375 23.41 -13.40 15.57
N LEU A 376 22.36 -12.58 15.42
CA LEU A 376 21.80 -12.16 14.13
C LEU A 376 22.77 -11.32 13.29
N PHE A 377 23.80 -10.75 13.92
CA PHE A 377 24.84 -9.92 13.28
C PHE A 377 26.15 -10.69 13.09
N GLY A 378 26.16 -12.01 13.29
CA GLY A 378 27.34 -12.84 13.06
C GLY A 378 27.82 -12.78 11.60
N PRO A 379 29.15 -12.84 11.34
CA PRO A 379 29.70 -12.69 9.98
C PRO A 379 29.14 -13.67 8.94
N SER A 380 28.83 -14.90 9.35
CA SER A 380 28.21 -15.92 8.48
C SER A 380 26.81 -15.53 8.04
N LEU A 381 25.98 -15.03 8.96
CA LEU A 381 24.63 -14.56 8.68
C LEU A 381 24.64 -13.28 7.84
N LEU A 382 25.57 -12.35 8.09
CA LEU A 382 25.72 -11.16 7.25
C LEU A 382 26.07 -11.51 5.81
N ARG A 383 26.98 -12.48 5.60
CA ARG A 383 27.31 -12.99 4.26
C ARG A 383 26.09 -13.67 3.62
N TYR A 384 25.32 -14.42 4.40
CA TYR A 384 24.06 -15.02 3.96
C TYR A 384 23.07 -13.96 3.49
N TYR A 385 22.78 -12.93 4.30
CA TYR A 385 21.86 -11.86 3.93
C TYR A 385 22.29 -11.18 2.62
N TYR A 386 23.57 -10.83 2.50
CA TYR A 386 24.10 -10.23 1.28
C TYR A 386 23.91 -11.14 0.06
N SER A 387 24.15 -12.44 0.21
CA SER A 387 23.98 -13.40 -0.88
C SER A 387 22.53 -13.51 -1.34
N GLU A 388 21.57 -13.51 -0.42
CA GLU A 388 20.13 -13.58 -0.72
C GLU A 388 19.63 -12.27 -1.36
N LEU A 389 20.08 -11.10 -0.90
CA LEU A 389 19.74 -9.82 -1.54
C LEU A 389 20.28 -9.73 -2.97
N ARG A 390 21.50 -10.23 -3.22
CA ARG A 390 22.07 -10.30 -4.57
C ARG A 390 21.27 -11.27 -5.45
N GLN A 391 20.82 -12.40 -4.88
CA GLN A 391 20.00 -13.37 -5.60
C GLN A 391 18.62 -12.79 -5.95
N LYS A 392 17.94 -12.16 -4.99
CA LYS A 392 16.67 -11.43 -5.20
C LYS A 392 16.79 -10.42 -6.35
N ARG A 393 17.88 -9.65 -6.41
CA ARG A 393 18.13 -8.72 -7.52
C ARG A 393 18.32 -9.44 -8.86
N LYS A 394 19.06 -10.55 -8.89
CA LYS A 394 19.27 -11.35 -10.12
C LYS A 394 17.96 -11.95 -10.65
N GLU A 395 17.03 -12.27 -9.76
CA GLU A 395 15.68 -12.75 -10.09
C GLU A 395 14.77 -11.65 -10.66
N GLY A 396 15.24 -10.39 -10.64
CA GLY A 396 14.55 -9.25 -11.24
C GLY A 396 13.72 -8.43 -10.25
N HIS A 397 13.76 -8.76 -8.96
CA HIS A 397 13.07 -7.96 -7.94
C HIS A 397 13.80 -6.65 -7.64
N LEU A 398 13.01 -5.64 -7.27
CA LEU A 398 13.54 -4.48 -6.56
C LEU A 398 14.07 -4.91 -5.19
N VAL A 399 15.22 -4.35 -4.81
CA VAL A 399 15.83 -4.60 -3.49
C VAL A 399 15.80 -3.31 -2.70
N SER A 400 15.20 -3.38 -1.52
CA SER A 400 15.07 -2.28 -0.57
C SER A 400 15.85 -2.60 0.71
N PRO A 401 16.30 -1.59 1.46
CA PRO A 401 16.97 -1.79 2.76
C PRO A 401 16.23 -2.72 3.72
N ILE A 402 14.89 -2.64 3.69
CA ILE A 402 14.01 -3.42 4.56
C ILE A 402 14.04 -4.93 4.23
N ASP A 403 14.52 -5.35 3.07
CA ASP A 403 14.66 -6.76 2.74
C ASP A 403 15.63 -7.49 3.67
N MET A 404 16.69 -6.78 4.09
CA MET A 404 17.63 -7.31 5.07
C MET A 404 16.96 -7.55 6.42
N TRP A 405 16.09 -6.63 6.85
CA TRP A 405 15.32 -6.79 8.08
C TRP A 405 14.42 -8.04 8.02
N GLY A 406 13.78 -8.29 6.87
CA GLY A 406 13.01 -9.52 6.65
C GLY A 406 13.83 -10.80 6.86
N LEU A 407 15.06 -10.84 6.34
CA LEU A 407 15.97 -11.97 6.55
C LEU A 407 16.47 -12.11 8.00
N MET A 408 16.60 -10.99 8.72
CA MET A 408 16.94 -11.03 10.14
C MET A 408 15.78 -11.56 10.98
N ILE A 409 14.54 -11.15 10.69
CA ILE A 409 13.34 -11.70 11.33
C ILE A 409 13.21 -13.19 11.03
N GLU A 410 13.45 -13.61 9.79
CA GLU A 410 13.48 -15.03 9.40
C GLU A 410 14.39 -15.84 10.34
N ASN A 411 15.62 -15.37 10.56
CA ASN A 411 16.58 -16.05 11.42
C ASN A 411 16.22 -15.93 12.91
N ALA A 412 15.53 -14.87 13.32
CA ALA A 412 15.08 -14.70 14.70
C ALA A 412 13.93 -15.65 15.08
N ILE A 413 13.00 -15.92 14.16
CA ILE A 413 11.80 -16.72 14.46
C ILE A 413 11.90 -18.18 14.00
N TYR A 414 12.61 -18.46 12.91
CA TYR A 414 12.78 -19.82 12.37
C TYR A 414 14.13 -20.44 12.74
N GLY A 415 15.14 -19.64 13.06
CA GLY A 415 16.50 -20.11 13.33
C GLY A 415 17.26 -20.65 12.12
N LYS A 416 16.65 -20.59 10.93
CA LYS A 416 17.17 -21.11 9.66
C LYS A 416 16.50 -20.40 8.48
N LYS A 417 17.08 -20.57 7.28
CA LYS A 417 16.46 -20.16 6.02
C LYS A 417 15.06 -20.79 5.89
N HIS A 418 14.06 -19.96 5.59
CA HIS A 418 12.67 -20.39 5.43
C HIS A 418 12.14 -19.95 4.07
N THR A 419 11.96 -20.88 3.14
CA THR A 419 11.70 -20.55 1.72
C THR A 419 10.23 -20.43 1.35
N ALA A 420 9.30 -20.57 2.31
CA ALA A 420 7.87 -20.52 2.03
C ALA A 420 7.43 -19.18 1.41
N THR A 421 6.37 -19.24 0.63
CA THR A 421 5.73 -18.08 0.03
C THR A 421 4.37 -17.81 0.68
N LEU A 422 3.68 -16.75 0.25
CA LEU A 422 2.34 -16.47 0.76
C LEU A 422 1.30 -17.39 0.09
N SER A 423 1.51 -17.79 -1.17
CA SER A 423 0.64 -18.73 -1.86
C SER A 423 0.67 -20.14 -1.26
N ASP A 424 1.78 -20.58 -0.67
CA ASP A 424 1.88 -21.86 0.06
C ASP A 424 0.82 -21.98 1.16
N GLN A 425 0.41 -20.85 1.76
CA GLN A 425 -0.62 -20.82 2.80
C GLN A 425 -2.03 -21.15 2.28
N GLN A 426 -2.25 -21.25 0.97
CA GLN A 426 -3.52 -21.74 0.40
C GLN A 426 -3.85 -23.14 0.91
N GLU A 427 -2.84 -23.98 1.17
CA GLU A 427 -3.04 -25.32 1.73
C GLU A 427 -3.71 -25.24 3.11
N ALA A 428 -3.28 -24.29 3.95
CA ALA A 428 -3.79 -24.07 5.30
C ALA A 428 -5.24 -23.57 5.37
N VAL A 429 -5.83 -23.18 4.24
CA VAL A 429 -7.22 -22.72 4.17
C VAL A 429 -8.07 -23.50 3.17
N SER A 430 -7.48 -24.48 2.49
CA SER A 430 -8.12 -25.23 1.41
C SER A 430 -9.43 -25.93 1.82
N GLU A 431 -9.53 -26.39 3.07
CA GLU A 431 -10.72 -27.07 3.63
C GLU A 431 -11.47 -26.21 4.65
N GLY A 432 -11.19 -24.91 4.73
CA GLY A 432 -11.77 -24.04 5.76
C GLY A 432 -11.33 -24.41 7.19
N GLN A 433 -10.26 -25.19 7.33
CA GLN A 433 -9.81 -25.74 8.60
C GLN A 433 -9.23 -24.68 9.55
N ASN A 434 -8.58 -23.66 8.99
CA ASN A 434 -8.10 -22.48 9.72
C ASN A 434 -8.86 -21.22 9.26
N PRO A 435 -8.86 -20.12 10.05
CA PRO A 435 -9.31 -18.81 9.58
C PRO A 435 -8.49 -18.35 8.35
N LEU A 436 -9.04 -17.50 7.48
CA LEU A 436 -8.26 -16.92 6.39
C LEU A 436 -7.29 -15.87 6.95
N PRO A 437 -5.97 -15.99 6.72
CA PRO A 437 -5.01 -14.98 7.15
C PRO A 437 -5.07 -13.79 6.19
N ILE A 438 -5.13 -12.60 6.76
CA ILE A 438 -5.02 -11.33 6.04
C ILE A 438 -3.91 -10.53 6.70
N TYR A 439 -2.87 -10.23 5.93
CA TYR A 439 -1.78 -9.36 6.34
C TYR A 439 -1.97 -7.99 5.71
N THR A 440 -1.45 -6.95 6.36
CA THR A 440 -1.68 -5.56 5.92
C THR A 440 -0.40 -4.75 5.86
N ALA A 441 -0.33 -3.89 4.86
CA ALA A 441 0.66 -2.82 4.73
C ALA A 441 -0.08 -1.54 4.27
N VAL A 442 0.61 -0.41 4.32
CA VAL A 442 0.07 0.85 3.78
C VAL A 442 1.04 1.48 2.79
N ASN A 443 0.49 2.04 1.72
CA ASN A 443 1.18 2.97 0.84
C ASN A 443 0.88 4.40 1.31
N MET A 444 1.92 5.17 1.63
CA MET A 444 1.75 6.49 2.25
C MET A 444 1.77 7.60 1.18
N LYS A 445 0.68 8.35 1.05
CA LYS A 445 0.53 9.47 0.12
C LYS A 445 0.67 10.81 0.83
N LYS A 446 1.45 11.72 0.26
CA LYS A 446 1.64 13.06 0.80
C LYS A 446 0.46 13.95 0.40
N ALA A 447 -0.14 14.63 1.37
CA ALA A 447 -1.18 15.62 1.17
C ALA A 447 -0.59 17.02 0.92
N ALA A 448 -1.39 17.94 0.38
CA ALA A 448 -0.98 19.32 0.13
C ALA A 448 -0.54 20.05 1.42
N GLY A 449 -1.11 19.68 2.57
CA GLY A 449 -0.73 20.18 3.90
C GLY A 449 0.46 19.46 4.55
N GLY A 450 1.19 18.61 3.82
CA GLY A 450 2.38 17.91 4.31
C GLY A 450 2.12 16.68 5.18
N PHE A 451 0.88 16.43 5.62
CA PHE A 451 0.52 15.20 6.32
C PHE A 451 0.44 14.00 5.37
N MET A 452 0.58 12.80 5.91
CA MET A 452 0.54 11.55 5.14
C MET A 452 -0.82 10.87 5.28
N VAL A 453 -1.35 10.34 4.17
CA VAL A 453 -2.58 9.55 4.12
C VAL A 453 -2.24 8.13 3.70
N ALA A 454 -2.73 7.16 4.45
CA ALA A 454 -2.49 5.75 4.20
C ALA A 454 -3.50 5.16 3.20
N GLU A 455 -2.98 4.49 2.18
CA GLU A 455 -3.73 3.60 1.30
C GLU A 455 -3.45 2.17 1.69
N TRP A 456 -4.47 1.47 2.19
CA TRP A 456 -4.33 0.11 2.70
C TRP A 456 -4.13 -0.89 1.57
N CYS A 457 -3.12 -1.74 1.73
CA CYS A 457 -2.83 -2.89 0.88
C CYS A 457 -3.06 -4.18 1.67
N GLU A 458 -3.87 -5.07 1.12
CA GLU A 458 -4.24 -6.34 1.72
C GLU A 458 -3.46 -7.48 1.07
N PHE A 459 -3.03 -8.44 1.88
CA PHE A 459 -2.31 -9.63 1.46
C PHE A 459 -3.04 -10.86 1.97
N THR A 460 -3.48 -11.71 1.06
CA THR A 460 -4.09 -13.00 1.37
C THR A 460 -3.33 -14.11 0.66
N PRO A 461 -3.54 -15.39 1.01
CA PRO A 461 -2.97 -16.49 0.22
C PRO A 461 -3.45 -16.51 -1.24
N PHE A 462 -4.57 -15.83 -1.57
CA PHE A 462 -5.18 -15.85 -2.89
C PHE A 462 -4.79 -14.65 -3.78
N GLU A 463 -4.81 -13.45 -3.21
CA GLU A 463 -4.51 -12.22 -3.91
C GLU A 463 -3.95 -11.12 -3.00
N VAL A 464 -3.29 -10.15 -3.63
CA VAL A 464 -2.75 -8.93 -3.02
C VAL A 464 -3.31 -7.72 -3.75
N GLY A 465 -3.73 -6.68 -3.03
CA GLY A 465 -4.20 -5.48 -3.71
C GLY A 465 -4.68 -4.32 -2.84
N PHE A 466 -5.22 -3.30 -3.50
CA PHE A 466 -5.74 -2.09 -2.88
C PHE A 466 -7.27 -2.04 -2.95
N PRO A 467 -7.98 -2.30 -1.83
CA PRO A 467 -9.43 -2.20 -1.76
C PRO A 467 -9.98 -0.84 -2.19
N LYS A 468 -9.24 0.24 -1.93
CA LYS A 468 -9.57 1.61 -2.34
C LYS A 468 -9.85 1.69 -3.85
N TYR A 469 -9.03 1.03 -4.65
CA TYR A 469 -9.12 1.04 -6.11
C TYR A 469 -9.88 -0.16 -6.69
N GLY A 470 -10.17 -1.19 -5.88
CA GLY A 470 -10.73 -2.45 -6.36
C GLY A 470 -9.80 -3.16 -7.35
N GLY A 471 -8.48 -3.04 -7.15
CA GLY A 471 -7.45 -3.59 -8.01
C GLY A 471 -6.58 -4.59 -7.26
N PHE A 472 -6.56 -5.84 -7.74
CA PHE A 472 -5.89 -6.98 -7.10
C PHE A 472 -5.13 -7.82 -8.11
N VAL A 473 -4.06 -8.48 -7.67
CA VAL A 473 -3.31 -9.47 -8.45
C VAL A 473 -3.23 -10.78 -7.68
N PRO A 474 -3.13 -11.93 -8.37
CA PRO A 474 -2.79 -13.20 -7.73
C PRO A 474 -1.52 -13.03 -6.90
N THR A 475 -1.51 -13.61 -5.70
CA THR A 475 -0.40 -13.48 -4.75
C THR A 475 0.94 -13.89 -5.35
N GLU A 476 0.95 -14.93 -6.17
CA GLU A 476 2.14 -15.47 -6.83
C GLU A 476 2.78 -14.47 -7.80
N HIS A 477 2.02 -13.47 -8.26
CA HIS A 477 2.46 -12.49 -9.23
C HIS A 477 2.76 -11.13 -8.60
N PHE A 478 2.47 -10.93 -7.30
CA PHE A 478 2.79 -9.69 -6.63
C PHE A 478 4.31 -9.45 -6.62
N GLY A 479 4.72 -8.30 -7.15
CA GLY A 479 6.12 -7.96 -7.39
C GLY A 479 6.58 -8.11 -8.82
N SER A 480 5.74 -8.64 -9.71
CA SER A 480 5.98 -8.62 -11.16
C SER A 480 5.72 -7.24 -11.76
N GLU A 481 6.18 -7.05 -13.00
CA GLU A 481 6.04 -5.80 -13.74
C GLU A 481 4.72 -5.80 -14.53
N TYR A 482 3.93 -4.73 -14.40
CA TYR A 482 2.65 -4.58 -15.08
C TYR A 482 2.53 -3.22 -15.77
N TYR A 483 1.67 -3.17 -16.79
CA TYR A 483 1.25 -1.93 -17.43
C TYR A 483 -0.17 -2.07 -17.97
N LEU A 484 -1.04 -1.11 -17.66
CA LEU A 484 -2.46 -1.15 -18.07
C LEU A 484 -3.14 -2.48 -17.73
N GLY A 485 -2.81 -3.05 -16.57
CA GLY A 485 -3.35 -4.33 -16.09
C GLY A 485 -2.76 -5.60 -16.72
N HIS A 486 -1.88 -5.48 -17.71
CA HIS A 486 -1.22 -6.61 -18.36
C HIS A 486 0.13 -6.91 -17.71
N LEU A 487 0.47 -8.19 -17.62
CA LEU A 487 1.74 -8.65 -17.08
C LEU A 487 2.83 -8.46 -18.13
N VAL A 488 3.70 -7.47 -17.93
CA VAL A 488 4.81 -7.13 -18.85
C VAL A 488 5.96 -8.10 -18.66
N LYS A 489 6.31 -8.38 -17.41
CA LYS A 489 7.38 -9.32 -17.06
C LYS A 489 7.08 -9.97 -15.74
N LYS A 490 7.01 -11.31 -15.76
CA LYS A 490 6.85 -12.13 -14.57
C LYS A 490 8.16 -12.24 -13.82
N VAL A 491 8.11 -12.05 -12.50
CA VAL A 491 9.20 -12.39 -11.58
C VAL A 491 8.76 -13.58 -10.70
N PRO A 492 9.69 -14.33 -10.08
CA PRO A 492 9.36 -15.37 -9.11
C PRO A 492 8.52 -14.83 -7.95
N GLU A 493 7.74 -15.68 -7.28
CA GLU A 493 6.99 -15.24 -6.11
C GLU A 493 7.94 -14.81 -4.98
N THR A 494 7.59 -13.72 -4.29
CA THR A 494 8.41 -13.21 -3.19
C THR A 494 8.27 -14.11 -1.97
N ARG A 495 9.41 -14.58 -1.44
CA ARG A 495 9.48 -15.33 -0.18
C ARG A 495 8.86 -14.53 0.97
N ILE A 496 8.11 -15.22 1.83
CA ILE A 496 7.35 -14.60 2.93
C ILE A 496 8.24 -13.80 3.90
N SER A 497 9.51 -14.15 4.07
CA SER A 497 10.42 -13.40 4.97
C SER A 497 10.63 -11.95 4.54
N TYR A 498 10.62 -11.64 3.23
CA TYR A 498 10.64 -10.25 2.77
C TYR A 498 9.35 -9.50 3.12
N TYR A 499 8.20 -10.17 3.08
CA TYR A 499 6.94 -9.60 3.56
C TYR A 499 6.96 -9.37 5.07
N LEU A 500 7.56 -10.26 5.88
CA LEU A 500 7.73 -10.02 7.31
C LEU A 500 8.52 -8.73 7.58
N GLY A 501 9.56 -8.48 6.78
CA GLY A 501 10.31 -7.23 6.82
C GLY A 501 9.43 -6.01 6.51
N MET A 502 8.68 -6.06 5.41
CA MET A 502 7.77 -5.00 4.97
C MET A 502 6.64 -4.74 5.98
N TRP A 503 5.92 -5.77 6.41
CA TRP A 503 4.81 -5.66 7.36
C TRP A 503 5.26 -5.17 8.73
N SER A 504 6.55 -5.25 9.06
CA SER A 504 7.14 -4.80 10.32
C SER A 504 8.21 -3.70 10.14
N SER A 505 8.08 -2.88 9.09
CA SER A 505 9.08 -1.85 8.78
C SER A 505 9.20 -0.74 9.82
N VAL A 506 8.27 -0.61 10.77
CA VAL A 506 8.42 0.30 11.93
C VAL A 506 9.69 0.01 12.74
N PHE A 507 10.20 -1.23 12.69
CA PHE A 507 11.39 -1.65 13.42
C PHE A 507 12.71 -1.37 12.69
N SER A 508 12.70 -0.98 11.43
CA SER A 508 13.92 -0.80 10.66
C SER A 508 14.70 0.47 11.06
N ALA A 509 14.04 1.48 11.60
CA ALA A 509 14.73 2.63 12.22
C ALA A 509 15.54 2.18 13.45
N ASN A 510 15.00 1.24 14.24
CA ASN A 510 15.74 0.60 15.33
C ASN A 510 16.87 -0.29 14.82
N LEU A 511 16.77 -0.88 13.62
CA LEU A 511 17.85 -1.67 13.03
C LEU A 511 19.10 -0.83 12.79
N MET A 512 18.99 0.41 12.30
CA MET A 512 20.15 1.28 12.11
C MET A 512 20.83 1.64 13.44
N GLN A 513 20.02 1.89 14.48
CA GLN A 513 20.52 2.17 15.83
C GLN A 513 21.16 0.92 16.47
N LEU A 514 20.50 -0.23 16.36
CA LEU A 514 20.99 -1.52 16.83
C LEU A 514 22.26 -1.94 16.09
N TRP A 515 22.33 -1.70 14.77
CA TRP A 515 23.51 -1.95 13.96
C TRP A 515 24.69 -1.08 14.40
N LYS A 516 24.48 0.23 14.58
CA LYS A 516 25.50 1.16 15.10
C LYS A 516 25.99 0.71 16.48
N HIS A 517 25.07 0.30 17.34
CA HIS A 517 25.39 -0.17 18.69
C HIS A 517 26.18 -1.48 18.69
N VAL A 518 25.84 -2.43 17.80
CA VAL A 518 26.45 -3.77 17.75
C VAL A 518 27.77 -3.78 16.97
N THR A 519 27.86 -3.04 15.86
CA THR A 519 29.01 -3.09 14.94
C THR A 519 29.97 -1.92 15.10
N GLY A 520 29.59 -0.87 15.84
CA GLY A 520 30.42 0.32 16.07
C GLY A 520 30.53 1.28 14.87
N ALA A 521 29.91 0.95 13.74
CA ALA A 521 29.92 1.75 12.51
C ALA A 521 28.53 1.74 11.84
N MET A 522 28.27 2.71 10.95
CA MET A 522 27.10 2.62 10.09
C MET A 522 27.27 1.52 9.04
N PRO A 523 26.19 0.85 8.60
CA PRO A 523 26.30 -0.24 7.64
C PRO A 523 26.92 0.22 6.31
N SER A 524 27.84 -0.56 5.75
CA SER A 524 28.53 -0.23 4.50
C SER A 524 27.63 -0.17 3.25
N TRP A 525 26.40 -0.71 3.33
CA TRP A 525 25.44 -0.70 2.23
C TRP A 525 24.75 0.66 2.02
N THR A 526 24.96 1.65 2.90
CA THR A 526 24.51 3.04 2.68
C THR A 526 25.12 3.64 1.40
N SER A 527 26.35 3.25 1.07
CA SER A 527 27.04 3.63 -0.17
C SER A 527 26.39 3.08 -1.47
N TRP A 528 25.51 2.08 -1.36
CA TRP A 528 24.84 1.42 -2.49
C TRP A 528 23.44 1.99 -2.79
N LEU A 529 22.97 2.97 -2.00
CA LEU A 529 21.61 3.49 -2.04
C LEU A 529 21.44 4.76 -2.91
N GLY A 530 22.50 5.24 -3.56
CA GLY A 530 22.47 6.50 -4.32
C GLY A 530 22.40 7.74 -3.41
N GLU A 531 22.83 8.89 -3.94
CA GLU A 531 22.91 10.16 -3.19
C GLU A 531 21.55 10.62 -2.63
N ASP A 532 20.44 10.23 -3.26
CA ASP A 532 19.08 10.62 -2.82
C ASP A 532 18.59 9.94 -1.53
N VAL A 533 19.12 8.76 -1.18
CA VAL A 533 18.82 8.11 0.11
C VAL A 533 19.71 8.63 1.24
N CYS A 534 20.79 9.34 0.89
CA CYS A 534 21.66 10.07 1.82
C CYS A 534 21.17 11.49 2.15
N SER A 535 20.06 11.96 1.56
CA SER A 535 19.35 13.18 2.00
C SER A 535 18.53 12.95 3.28
N ILE A 536 19.16 12.33 4.27
CA ILE A 536 18.88 12.66 5.67
C ILE A 536 19.53 14.02 5.84
N GLU A 537 18.79 15.10 5.55
CA GLU A 537 19.18 16.43 6.01
C GLU A 537 19.34 16.33 7.53
N THR A 538 20.57 16.14 7.96
CA THR A 538 21.06 16.69 9.19
C THR A 538 20.80 18.18 9.08
N ASP A 539 19.75 18.65 9.77
CA ASP A 539 19.64 20.07 10.10
C ASP A 539 20.84 20.40 11.00
N ASP A 540 21.96 20.70 10.35
CA ASP A 540 23.11 21.36 10.95
C ASP A 540 22.74 22.83 11.07
N ASN A 541 22.23 23.21 12.24
CA ASN A 541 22.56 24.49 12.87
C ASN A 541 22.46 24.36 14.41
N GLN A 542 23.56 23.84 14.95
CA GLN A 542 24.26 24.16 16.21
C GLN A 542 23.45 24.70 17.43
N SER A 543 23.66 24.09 18.61
CA SER A 543 24.76 24.52 19.50
C SER A 543 24.71 23.89 20.90
N THR A 544 25.92 23.59 21.39
CA THR A 544 26.37 23.46 22.78
C THR A 544 25.89 22.28 23.63
N LEU A 545 26.90 21.45 23.96
CA LEU A 545 27.04 20.66 25.16
C LEU A 545 26.57 21.41 26.42
N ASP A 546 26.16 20.59 27.39
CA ASP A 546 25.86 20.88 28.78
C ASP A 546 24.38 21.07 29.13
N THR A 547 23.90 20.10 29.92
CA THR A 547 22.58 20.01 30.59
C THR A 547 21.48 19.20 29.88
N LEU A 548 21.70 17.90 29.68
CA LEU A 548 20.60 16.94 29.48
C LEU A 548 19.96 16.61 30.84
N ARG A 549 18.95 17.40 31.21
CA ARG A 549 17.97 17.09 32.25
C ARG A 549 16.78 16.36 31.60
N LEU A 550 16.43 15.19 32.15
CA LEU A 550 15.33 14.30 31.75
C LEU A 550 14.01 15.02 31.45
N THR A 551 13.32 14.60 30.38
CA THR A 551 11.84 14.54 30.33
C THR A 551 11.33 13.40 29.44
N SER A 552 10.11 12.93 29.77
CA SER A 552 9.28 11.79 29.32
C SER A 552 9.54 11.11 27.95
N GLU A 553 9.84 9.80 27.98
CA GLU A 553 10.02 8.90 26.83
C GLU A 553 8.71 8.39 26.18
N ALA A 554 7.53 8.91 26.58
CA ALA A 554 6.35 8.82 25.71
C ALA A 554 6.61 9.52 24.37
N SER A 555 7.54 10.48 24.36
CA SER A 555 8.09 11.12 23.16
C SER A 555 8.89 10.19 22.26
N THR A 556 9.49 9.09 22.76
CA THR A 556 10.37 8.23 21.95
C THR A 556 9.59 7.34 20.99
N LEU A 557 8.42 6.81 21.40
CA LEU A 557 7.52 6.05 20.52
C LEU A 557 6.87 6.97 19.49
N SER A 558 6.44 8.18 19.91
CA SER A 558 5.99 9.22 19.00
C SER A 558 7.10 9.52 17.98
N ASN A 559 8.32 9.87 18.42
CA ASN A 559 9.43 10.20 17.53
C ASN A 559 9.85 9.05 16.59
N LEU A 560 9.75 7.79 17.02
CA LEU A 560 9.97 6.61 16.17
C LEU A 560 8.92 6.50 15.05
N MET A 561 7.66 6.80 15.37
CA MET A 561 6.55 6.84 14.40
C MET A 561 6.59 8.10 13.50
N HIS A 562 7.28 9.16 13.92
CA HIS A 562 7.51 10.40 13.15
C HIS A 562 8.81 10.37 12.32
N GLY A 563 9.68 9.37 12.49
CA GLY A 563 10.86 9.18 11.65
C GLY A 563 10.47 8.78 10.21
N ARG A 564 11.25 9.20 9.20
CA ARG A 564 11.00 8.77 7.81
C ARG A 564 11.12 7.24 7.74
N PRO A 565 10.04 6.49 7.40
CA PRO A 565 10.07 5.04 7.41
C PRO A 565 10.96 4.51 6.29
N ILE A 566 11.58 3.34 6.50
CA ILE A 566 12.24 2.64 5.40
C ILE A 566 11.15 1.97 4.56
N ILE A 567 11.10 2.37 3.29
CA ILE A 567 10.06 1.96 2.34
C ILE A 567 10.44 0.63 1.68
N TYR A 568 9.49 -0.30 1.60
CA TYR A 568 9.57 -1.46 0.74
C TYR A 568 9.09 -1.09 -0.67
N ASN A 569 10.01 -1.03 -1.64
CA ASN A 569 9.67 -0.73 -3.02
C ASN A 569 9.34 -2.01 -3.80
N VAL A 570 8.23 -1.95 -4.53
CA VAL A 570 7.77 -3.02 -5.42
C VAL A 570 7.22 -2.41 -6.71
N PHE A 571 7.30 -3.13 -7.83
CA PHE A 571 6.70 -2.66 -9.08
C PHE A 571 5.19 -2.46 -8.91
N ASN A 572 4.69 -1.36 -9.47
CA ASN A 572 3.29 -1.00 -9.31
C ASN A 572 2.41 -1.79 -10.29
N PHE A 573 1.62 -2.74 -9.77
CA PHE A 573 0.68 -3.50 -10.59
C PHE A 573 -0.50 -2.64 -11.11
N LEU A 574 -0.72 -1.44 -10.54
CA LEU A 574 -1.70 -0.47 -11.01
C LEU A 574 -1.10 0.55 -12.01
N ARG A 575 0.16 0.39 -12.42
CA ARG A 575 0.83 1.36 -13.30
C ARG A 575 0.08 1.51 -14.63
N GLY A 576 -0.19 2.77 -14.97
CA GLY A 576 -0.80 3.15 -16.24
C GLY A 576 -2.32 3.16 -16.24
N PHE A 577 -2.99 2.62 -15.21
CA PHE A 577 -4.43 2.81 -15.07
C PHE A 577 -4.77 4.29 -14.89
N PHE A 578 -5.92 4.69 -15.42
CA PHE A 578 -6.51 5.99 -15.17
C PHE A 578 -7.61 5.90 -14.12
N LEU A 579 -8.00 7.04 -13.56
CA LEU A 579 -9.19 7.14 -12.71
C LEU A 579 -10.40 7.47 -13.55
N HIS A 580 -11.53 6.84 -13.21
CA HIS A 580 -12.83 7.09 -13.82
C HIS A 580 -13.30 8.52 -13.50
N ASN A 581 -14.03 9.18 -14.40
CA ASN A 581 -14.47 10.57 -14.24
C ASN A 581 -15.30 10.82 -12.96
N THR A 582 -16.02 9.80 -12.48
CA THR A 582 -16.84 9.79 -11.26
C THR A 582 -16.19 9.08 -10.08
N TYR A 583 -14.88 8.75 -10.14
CA TYR A 583 -14.21 8.04 -9.03
C TYR A 583 -14.40 8.73 -7.66
N SER A 584 -14.51 10.06 -7.68
CA SER A 584 -14.70 10.93 -6.52
C SER A 584 -16.04 10.72 -5.80
N GLU A 585 -17.03 10.13 -6.47
CA GLU A 585 -18.35 9.81 -5.90
C GLU A 585 -18.31 8.50 -5.09
N ASN A 586 -17.27 7.69 -5.24
CA ASN A 586 -17.11 6.45 -4.49
C ASN A 586 -16.70 6.77 -3.04
N PHE A 587 -17.47 6.27 -2.06
CA PHE A 587 -17.25 6.49 -0.62
C PHE A 587 -15.85 6.11 -0.10
N ARG A 588 -15.09 5.32 -0.87
CA ARG A 588 -13.70 4.95 -0.58
C ARG A 588 -12.71 6.11 -0.75
N PHE A 589 -13.11 7.17 -1.44
CA PHE A 589 -12.32 8.35 -1.70
C PHE A 589 -12.86 9.54 -0.91
N ASN A 590 -11.97 10.28 -0.26
CA ASN A 590 -12.33 11.50 0.46
C ASN A 590 -11.90 12.72 -0.35
N THR A 591 -12.68 13.04 -1.39
CA THR A 591 -12.42 14.18 -2.30
C THR A 591 -13.06 15.49 -1.81
N SER A 592 -13.98 15.41 -0.85
CA SER A 592 -14.66 16.58 -0.25
C SER A 592 -13.71 17.52 0.50
N LYS A 593 -12.57 17.00 0.96
CA LYS A 593 -11.51 17.77 1.62
C LYS A 593 -10.47 18.15 0.55
N GLU A 594 -10.44 19.41 0.13
CA GLU A 594 -9.54 19.90 -0.94
C GLU A 594 -8.06 19.65 -0.68
N THR A 595 -7.64 19.54 0.58
CA THR A 595 -6.26 19.25 0.98
C THR A 595 -5.91 17.76 0.95
N HIS A 596 -6.90 16.88 0.80
CA HIS A 596 -6.71 15.43 0.83
C HIS A 596 -6.15 14.93 -0.51
N PRO A 597 -5.21 13.94 -0.51
CA PRO A 597 -4.60 13.43 -1.75
C PRO A 597 -5.61 12.92 -2.78
N ASP A 598 -6.76 12.43 -2.34
CA ASP A 598 -7.80 11.89 -3.23
C ASP A 598 -8.39 12.93 -4.18
N ALA A 599 -8.30 14.22 -3.84
CA ALA A 599 -8.72 15.30 -4.72
C ALA A 599 -7.78 15.50 -5.94
N PHE A 600 -6.58 14.89 -5.91
CA PHE A 600 -5.53 15.04 -6.92
C PHE A 600 -5.28 13.72 -7.66
N PRO A 601 -6.10 13.37 -8.67
CA PRO A 601 -6.04 12.06 -9.33
C PRO A 601 -4.70 11.77 -10.02
N ASN A 602 -3.98 12.80 -10.46
CA ASN A 602 -2.66 12.66 -11.08
C ASN A 602 -1.53 12.32 -10.08
N SER A 603 -1.79 12.40 -8.77
CA SER A 603 -0.82 12.05 -7.71
C SER A 603 -1.15 10.73 -7.00
N LEU A 604 -2.22 10.07 -7.44
CA LEU A 604 -2.66 8.79 -6.88
C LEU A 604 -1.87 7.59 -7.45
N THR A 605 -1.92 6.48 -6.73
CA THR A 605 -1.07 5.29 -6.96
C THR A 605 -1.01 4.78 -8.39
N PRO A 606 -2.09 4.76 -9.19
CA PRO A 606 -2.00 4.32 -10.59
C PRO A 606 -0.96 5.07 -11.46
N ARG A 607 -0.55 6.28 -11.05
CA ARG A 607 0.46 7.09 -11.74
C ARG A 607 1.90 6.76 -11.35
N ASP A 608 2.13 6.14 -10.20
CA ASP A 608 3.49 5.84 -9.75
C ASP A 608 4.09 4.65 -10.52
N HIS A 609 5.41 4.65 -10.70
CA HIS A 609 6.11 3.50 -11.29
C HIS A 609 6.26 2.33 -10.31
N THR A 610 6.39 2.66 -9.02
CA THR A 610 6.58 1.71 -7.93
C THR A 610 5.63 2.04 -6.79
N ILE A 611 5.23 1.02 -6.04
CA ILE A 611 4.50 1.19 -4.77
C ILE A 611 5.51 1.18 -3.63
N GLY A 612 5.36 2.13 -2.71
CA GLY A 612 6.15 2.20 -1.49
C GLY A 612 5.35 1.71 -0.28
N LEU A 613 5.55 0.47 0.13
CA LEU A 613 4.81 -0.14 1.24
C LEU A 613 5.57 -0.03 2.57
N VAL A 614 4.84 0.27 3.63
CA VAL A 614 5.32 0.29 5.02
C VAL A 614 4.36 -0.41 5.96
N ASP A 615 4.82 -0.66 7.19
CA ASP A 615 4.02 -1.23 8.28
C ASP A 615 2.69 -0.47 8.46
N ALA A 616 1.57 -1.19 8.46
CA ALA A 616 0.25 -0.60 8.69
C ALA A 616 0.11 0.07 10.07
N GLY A 617 0.99 -0.26 11.02
CA GLY A 617 1.09 0.40 12.32
C GLY A 617 1.29 1.91 12.24
N PHE A 618 1.90 2.43 11.16
CA PHE A 618 2.03 3.87 10.89
C PHE A 618 0.68 4.57 10.69
N ALA A 619 -0.36 3.84 10.29
CA ALA A 619 -1.72 4.36 10.12
C ALA A 619 -2.59 4.04 11.36
N ILE A 620 -2.93 2.76 11.51
CA ILE A 620 -3.71 2.24 12.63
C ILE A 620 -3.00 0.98 13.09
N ASN A 621 -2.63 0.91 14.36
CA ASN A 621 -1.92 -0.23 14.92
C ASN A 621 -2.81 -1.46 15.11
N ALA A 622 -3.78 -1.71 14.23
CA ALA A 622 -4.62 -2.90 14.17
C ALA A 622 -5.30 -3.00 12.79
N ALA A 623 -5.41 -4.21 12.23
CA ALA A 623 -5.93 -4.44 10.88
C ALA A 623 -7.47 -4.51 10.85
N PHE A 624 -8.15 -3.47 11.33
CA PHE A 624 -9.61 -3.36 11.20
C PHE A 624 -10.10 -3.23 9.75
N PRO A 625 -9.48 -2.40 8.86
CA PRO A 625 -10.07 -2.10 7.56
C PRO A 625 -10.47 -3.32 6.70
N PRO A 626 -9.65 -4.40 6.59
CA PRO A 626 -9.99 -5.53 5.72
C PRO A 626 -11.31 -6.23 6.00
N VAL A 627 -11.80 -6.19 7.25
CA VAL A 627 -13.02 -6.89 7.69
C VAL A 627 -14.23 -5.97 7.86
N LEU A 628 -14.01 -4.65 7.77
CA LEU A 628 -15.07 -3.63 7.82
C LEU A 628 -15.69 -3.35 6.45
N TRP A 629 -15.04 -3.78 5.37
CA TRP A 629 -15.59 -3.61 4.03
C TRP A 629 -16.88 -4.41 3.83
N PRO A 630 -17.86 -3.89 3.05
CA PRO A 630 -19.16 -4.54 2.85
C PRO A 630 -19.11 -5.98 2.33
N TYR A 631 -18.05 -6.35 1.62
CA TYR A 631 -17.88 -7.69 1.02
C TYR A 631 -17.41 -8.77 2.00
N ARG A 632 -16.74 -8.42 3.11
CA ARG A 632 -16.43 -9.35 4.21
C ARG A 632 -17.40 -9.21 5.38
N ARG A 633 -17.77 -7.95 5.69
CA ARG A 633 -18.75 -7.53 6.70
C ARG A 633 -18.69 -8.43 7.94
N ALA A 634 -17.70 -8.21 8.80
CA ALA A 634 -17.67 -8.87 10.10
C ALA A 634 -18.91 -8.51 10.92
N ASP A 635 -19.53 -9.52 11.54
CA ASP A 635 -20.63 -9.33 12.50
C ASP A 635 -20.07 -9.16 13.92
N VAL A 636 -18.96 -9.85 14.23
CA VAL A 636 -18.23 -9.74 15.50
C VAL A 636 -16.74 -9.57 15.21
N ILE A 637 -16.10 -8.61 15.88
CA ILE A 637 -14.66 -8.39 15.83
C ILE A 637 -14.06 -8.65 17.21
N LEU A 638 -13.19 -9.65 17.29
CA LEU A 638 -12.34 -9.89 18.45
C LEU A 638 -11.01 -9.15 18.22
N CYS A 639 -10.86 -7.98 18.86
CA CYS A 639 -9.65 -7.18 18.76
C CYS A 639 -8.68 -7.53 19.89
N LEU A 640 -7.55 -8.15 19.54
CA LEU A 640 -6.45 -8.46 20.45
C LEU A 640 -5.37 -7.38 20.30
N SER A 641 -5.29 -6.50 21.30
CA SER A 641 -4.37 -5.36 21.29
C SER A 641 -3.16 -5.59 22.19
N TYR A 642 -2.00 -5.50 21.56
CA TYR A 642 -0.66 -5.50 22.12
C TYR A 642 0.02 -4.12 21.97
N SER A 643 -0.78 -3.06 21.78
CA SER A 643 -0.28 -1.69 21.74
C SER A 643 0.40 -1.32 23.06
N TRP A 644 1.38 -0.41 22.97
CA TRP A 644 2.09 0.13 24.13
C TRP A 644 1.61 1.55 24.47
N ASP A 645 0.43 1.92 24.00
CA ASP A 645 -0.16 3.23 24.24
C ASP A 645 -0.69 3.34 25.67
N GLU A 646 -0.54 4.51 26.29
CA GLU A 646 -1.10 4.77 27.63
C GLU A 646 -2.63 4.66 27.64
N ASP A 647 -3.28 5.08 26.54
CA ASP A 647 -4.71 4.93 26.33
C ASP A 647 -5.03 3.55 25.70
N PRO A 648 -5.65 2.61 26.43
CA PRO A 648 -5.95 1.27 25.93
C PRO A 648 -6.97 1.26 24.77
N LEU A 649 -7.67 2.37 24.52
CA LEU A 649 -8.68 2.52 23.48
C LEU A 649 -8.20 3.38 22.29
N SER A 650 -6.92 3.79 22.26
CA SER A 650 -6.32 4.63 21.21
C SER A 650 -6.57 4.10 19.79
N ILE A 651 -6.45 2.78 19.61
CA ILE A 651 -6.64 2.09 18.33
C ILE A 651 -8.10 2.21 17.87
N LEU A 652 -9.06 2.08 18.79
CA LEU A 652 -10.48 2.20 18.49
C LEU A 652 -10.84 3.65 18.13
N LYS A 653 -10.25 4.64 18.82
CA LYS A 653 -10.40 6.07 18.47
C LYS A 653 -9.95 6.36 17.04
N LYS A 654 -8.77 5.85 16.65
CA LYS A 654 -8.25 5.98 15.27
C LYS A 654 -9.12 5.24 14.25
N THR A 655 -9.61 4.06 14.61
CA THR A 655 -10.48 3.24 13.75
C THR A 655 -11.83 3.91 13.52
N GLN A 656 -12.49 4.42 14.56
CA GLN A 656 -13.76 5.16 14.44
C GLN A 656 -13.62 6.37 13.52
N ARG A 657 -12.53 7.16 13.65
CA ARG A 657 -12.25 8.27 12.72
C ARG A 657 -12.07 7.81 11.28
N HIS A 658 -11.29 6.74 11.07
CA HIS A 658 -11.08 6.16 9.75
C HIS A 658 -12.39 5.70 9.09
N CYS A 659 -13.28 5.09 9.86
CA CYS A 659 -14.59 4.63 9.41
C CYS A 659 -15.53 5.80 9.11
N ALA A 660 -15.57 6.81 9.99
CA ALA A 660 -16.38 8.01 9.78
C ALA A 660 -15.99 8.76 8.50
N ASP A 661 -14.68 8.91 8.25
CA ASP A 661 -14.15 9.55 7.03
C ASP A 661 -14.53 8.81 5.73
N ARG A 662 -14.96 7.55 5.81
CA ARG A 662 -15.28 6.66 4.68
C ARG A 662 -16.70 6.11 4.73
N GLN A 663 -17.53 6.61 5.63
CA GLN A 663 -18.91 6.13 5.83
C GLN A 663 -19.01 4.61 6.03
N LEU A 664 -18.02 4.01 6.70
CA LEU A 664 -18.03 2.60 7.05
C LEU A 664 -18.76 2.38 8.38
N PRO A 665 -19.59 1.33 8.50
CA PRO A 665 -20.27 1.03 9.74
C PRO A 665 -19.27 0.58 10.81
N PHE A 666 -19.28 1.27 11.94
CA PHE A 666 -18.47 0.97 13.12
C PHE A 666 -19.23 1.47 14.36
N PRO A 667 -19.09 0.83 15.53
CA PRO A 667 -19.81 1.29 16.71
C PRO A 667 -19.54 2.75 17.03
N ASN A 668 -20.58 3.53 17.31
CA ASN A 668 -20.43 4.90 17.78
C ASN A 668 -20.02 4.92 19.26
N ILE A 669 -18.71 4.97 19.52
CA ILE A 669 -18.17 4.92 20.88
C ILE A 669 -17.95 6.33 21.41
N ASP A 670 -18.59 6.63 22.54
CA ASP A 670 -18.31 7.82 23.34
C ASP A 670 -17.14 7.55 24.27
N PHE A 671 -15.94 7.92 23.82
CA PHE A 671 -14.70 7.66 24.56
C PHE A 671 -14.56 8.48 25.84
N SER A 672 -15.30 9.59 25.99
CA SER A 672 -15.21 10.46 27.18
C SER A 672 -15.61 9.71 28.47
N LYS A 673 -16.50 8.72 28.35
CA LYS A 673 -16.95 7.85 29.45
C LYS A 673 -15.83 6.99 30.04
N TYR A 674 -14.75 6.76 29.29
CA TYR A 674 -13.68 5.85 29.69
C TYR A 674 -12.40 6.58 30.13
N GLU A 675 -12.32 7.90 29.99
CA GLU A 675 -11.09 8.67 30.30
C GLU A 675 -10.73 8.61 31.80
N SER A 676 -11.73 8.51 32.67
CA SER A 676 -11.55 8.41 34.12
C SER A 676 -11.60 6.98 34.67
N GLU A 677 -11.92 5.99 33.83
CA GLU A 677 -12.07 4.61 34.28
C GLU A 677 -10.72 3.89 34.39
N SER A 678 -10.62 2.99 35.37
CA SER A 678 -9.48 2.08 35.42
C SER A 678 -9.52 1.11 34.23
N PRO A 679 -8.36 0.77 33.63
CA PRO A 679 -8.32 -0.19 32.53
C PRO A 679 -8.97 -1.52 32.91
N ARG A 680 -9.65 -2.15 31.93
CA ARG A 680 -10.28 -3.47 32.05
C ARG A 680 -9.58 -4.49 31.15
N GLU A 681 -9.71 -5.77 31.45
CA GLU A 681 -9.18 -6.87 30.63
C GLU A 681 -9.93 -7.04 29.30
N VAL A 682 -11.19 -6.61 29.26
CA VAL A 682 -12.05 -6.65 28.07
C VAL A 682 -13.01 -5.44 28.04
N TYR A 683 -13.27 -4.94 26.84
CA TYR A 683 -14.34 -3.98 26.55
C TYR A 683 -15.22 -4.54 25.44
N VAL A 684 -16.54 -4.34 25.54
CA VAL A 684 -17.50 -4.73 24.50
C VAL A 684 -18.22 -3.48 24.03
N PHE A 685 -18.13 -3.20 22.74
CA PHE A 685 -18.79 -2.07 22.10
C PHE A 685 -19.81 -2.57 21.10
N GLU A 686 -21.02 -2.05 21.23
CA GLU A 686 -22.14 -2.39 20.38
C GLU A 686 -22.95 -1.14 20.09
N ASP A 687 -23.45 -1.05 18.86
CA ASP A 687 -24.34 0.00 18.43
C ASP A 687 -25.70 -0.62 18.13
N GLU A 688 -26.70 -0.26 18.93
CA GLU A 688 -28.08 -0.75 18.79
C GLU A 688 -28.86 0.04 17.72
N GLU A 689 -28.44 1.28 17.46
CA GLU A 689 -29.05 2.14 16.44
C GLU A 689 -28.54 1.79 15.03
N ASN A 690 -27.35 1.18 14.95
CA ASN A 690 -26.75 0.71 13.71
C ASN A 690 -26.45 -0.80 13.73
N PRO A 691 -27.44 -1.66 13.37
CA PRO A 691 -27.24 -3.12 13.28
C PRO A 691 -26.21 -3.56 12.24
N ASP A 692 -25.85 -2.70 11.28
CA ASP A 692 -24.80 -2.98 10.31
C ASP A 692 -23.39 -2.84 10.89
N ALA A 693 -23.24 -2.16 12.04
CA ALA A 693 -21.96 -2.07 12.75
C ALA A 693 -21.64 -3.38 13.50
N PRO A 694 -20.37 -3.84 13.45
CA PRO A 694 -19.95 -5.05 14.14
C PRO A 694 -19.99 -4.87 15.66
N ILE A 695 -20.22 -5.95 16.39
CA ILE A 695 -19.94 -5.99 17.83
C ILE A 695 -18.42 -6.11 18.01
N VAL A 696 -17.79 -5.17 18.72
CA VAL A 696 -16.34 -5.15 18.93
C VAL A 696 -16.02 -5.59 20.36
N VAL A 697 -15.35 -6.73 20.50
CA VAL A 697 -14.79 -7.22 21.77
C VAL A 697 -13.29 -6.92 21.77
N HIS A 698 -12.88 -5.96 22.58
CA HIS A 698 -11.51 -5.43 22.62
C HIS A 698 -10.76 -5.86 23.87
N PHE A 699 -9.63 -6.53 23.68
CA PHE A 699 -8.70 -6.98 24.71
C PHE A 699 -7.43 -6.13 24.67
N PRO A 700 -7.25 -5.15 25.56
CA PRO A 700 -5.96 -4.48 25.72
C PRO A 700 -4.95 -5.39 26.43
N LEU A 701 -3.66 -5.13 26.23
CA LEU A 701 -2.60 -5.79 26.98
C LEU A 701 -2.47 -5.17 28.37
N VAL A 702 -3.14 -5.77 29.34
CA VAL A 702 -3.14 -5.34 30.74
C VAL A 702 -2.87 -6.51 31.67
N ASN A 703 -2.25 -6.25 32.82
CA ASN A 703 -2.08 -7.23 33.88
C ASN A 703 -2.83 -6.77 35.15
N ILE A 704 -4.07 -7.25 35.28
CA ILE A 704 -5.01 -6.86 36.34
C ILE A 704 -5.27 -8.06 37.25
N SER A 705 -6.26 -8.90 36.94
CA SER A 705 -6.66 -10.00 37.84
C SER A 705 -5.67 -11.18 37.80
N PHE A 706 -4.89 -11.30 36.72
CA PHE A 706 -3.82 -12.30 36.58
C PHE A 706 -2.70 -12.18 37.63
N LYS A 707 -2.52 -10.98 38.24
CA LYS A 707 -1.61 -10.80 39.38
C LYS A 707 -1.98 -11.68 40.56
N GLU A 708 -3.28 -11.85 40.77
CA GLU A 708 -3.84 -12.57 41.91
C GLU A 708 -4.30 -13.99 41.55
N HIS A 709 -4.57 -14.25 40.27
CA HIS A 709 -5.13 -15.51 39.80
C HIS A 709 -4.22 -16.19 38.78
N LYS A 710 -4.07 -17.51 38.88
CA LYS A 710 -3.29 -18.32 37.92
C LYS A 710 -4.14 -18.96 36.83
N ALA A 711 -5.44 -19.09 37.08
CA ALA A 711 -6.46 -19.50 36.14
C ALA A 711 -7.79 -18.82 36.53
N PRO A 712 -8.78 -18.73 35.63
CA PRO A 712 -10.07 -18.11 35.96
C PRO A 712 -10.67 -18.69 37.24
N GLY A 713 -10.92 -17.84 38.24
CA GLY A 713 -11.43 -18.24 39.56
C GLY A 713 -10.43 -18.94 40.50
N VAL A 714 -9.17 -19.14 40.09
CA VAL A 714 -8.15 -19.84 40.90
C VAL A 714 -7.08 -18.87 41.38
N LYS A 715 -7.12 -18.54 42.68
CA LYS A 715 -6.14 -17.65 43.33
C LYS A 715 -4.75 -18.28 43.40
N ARG A 716 -3.72 -17.44 43.27
CA ARG A 716 -2.30 -17.77 43.50
C ARG A 716 -2.03 -17.95 44.99
N GLN A 717 -1.16 -18.91 45.31
CA GLN A 717 -0.77 -19.22 46.69
C GLN A 717 0.74 -19.13 46.86
N GLY A 718 1.17 -18.46 47.94
CA GLY A 718 2.59 -18.28 48.23
C GLY A 718 3.29 -17.23 47.37
N LYS A 719 4.52 -16.89 47.76
CA LYS A 719 5.30 -15.79 47.17
C LYS A 719 5.72 -16.07 45.72
N GLU A 720 6.03 -17.32 45.40
CA GLU A 720 6.47 -17.73 44.06
C GLU A 720 5.35 -17.58 43.02
N GLU A 721 4.15 -18.09 43.31
CA GLU A 721 3.01 -17.96 42.39
C GLU A 721 2.59 -16.51 42.21
N LEU A 722 2.61 -15.69 43.28
CA LEU A 722 2.33 -14.26 43.22
C LEU A 722 3.35 -13.52 42.35
N ASN A 723 4.65 -13.83 42.51
CA ASN A 723 5.70 -13.26 41.67
C ASN A 723 5.53 -13.67 40.19
N ALA A 724 5.09 -14.89 39.91
CA ALA A 724 4.81 -15.33 38.54
C ALA A 724 3.65 -14.57 37.88
N GLY A 725 2.68 -14.07 38.67
CA GLY A 725 1.60 -13.20 38.19
C GLY A 725 2.01 -11.73 37.98
N ASN A 726 3.17 -11.31 38.48
CA ASN A 726 3.65 -9.94 38.34
C ASN A 726 4.35 -9.69 37.00
N VAL A 727 3.56 -9.71 35.93
CA VAL A 727 4.00 -9.42 34.56
C VAL A 727 3.90 -7.92 34.30
N ASP A 728 5.03 -7.26 34.15
CA ASP A 728 5.06 -5.83 33.86
C ASP A 728 4.90 -5.57 32.36
N VAL A 729 3.73 -5.09 31.95
CA VAL A 729 3.38 -4.74 30.56
C VAL A 729 3.14 -3.23 30.37
N SER A 730 3.64 -2.41 31.31
CA SER A 730 3.31 -0.98 31.33
C SER A 730 4.52 -0.09 31.63
N SER A 731 5.49 -0.57 32.42
CA SER A 731 6.65 0.23 32.78
C SER A 731 7.69 0.27 31.66
N ARG A 732 8.56 1.29 31.72
CA ARG A 732 9.67 1.46 30.78
C ARG A 732 10.78 0.41 30.95
N SER A 733 10.91 -0.16 32.14
CA SER A 733 11.84 -1.26 32.42
C SER A 733 11.30 -2.63 32.03
N SER A 734 10.08 -2.68 31.48
CA SER A 734 9.48 -3.94 31.05
C SER A 734 10.35 -4.64 29.99
N PRO A 735 10.50 -5.98 30.07
CA PRO A 735 11.15 -6.74 29.00
C PRO A 735 10.36 -6.69 27.69
N TYR A 736 9.07 -6.35 27.71
CA TYR A 736 8.19 -6.37 26.54
C TYR A 736 8.13 -5.06 25.78
N VAL A 737 8.98 -4.08 26.07
CA VAL A 737 9.07 -2.84 25.27
C VAL A 737 9.31 -3.18 23.79
N THR A 738 8.72 -2.37 22.92
CA THR A 738 8.62 -2.66 21.47
C THR A 738 10.01 -2.90 20.83
N SER A 739 11.05 -2.19 21.26
CA SER A 739 12.42 -2.35 20.75
C SER A 739 13.08 -3.69 21.07
N ASN A 740 12.56 -4.45 22.04
CA ASN A 740 13.15 -5.73 22.44
C ASN A 740 12.70 -6.84 21.49
N LEU A 741 13.68 -7.39 20.76
CA LEU A 741 13.42 -8.45 19.78
C LEU A 741 13.41 -9.86 20.42
N THR A 742 14.11 -10.06 21.54
CA THR A 742 14.27 -11.37 22.18
C THR A 742 13.93 -11.30 23.67
N TYR A 743 13.48 -12.42 24.25
CA TYR A 743 13.02 -12.50 25.64
C TYR A 743 13.72 -13.62 26.40
N ALA A 744 13.95 -13.41 27.70
CA ALA A 744 14.26 -14.53 28.58
C ALA A 744 13.13 -15.59 28.49
N PRO A 745 13.44 -16.89 28.58
CA PRO A 745 12.43 -17.94 28.51
C PRO A 745 11.27 -17.75 29.50
N GLU A 746 11.55 -17.22 30.68
CA GLU A 746 10.57 -16.97 31.73
C GLU A 746 9.63 -15.81 31.35
N ASP A 747 10.18 -14.72 30.81
CA ASP A 747 9.39 -13.57 30.37
C ASP A 747 8.53 -13.92 29.15
N PHE A 748 9.07 -14.70 28.21
CA PHE A 748 8.28 -15.23 27.10
C PHE A 748 7.07 -16.01 27.63
N GLN A 749 7.29 -16.93 28.57
CA GLN A 749 6.21 -17.74 29.14
C GLN A 749 5.18 -16.90 29.88
N ARG A 750 5.63 -15.94 30.70
CA ARG A 750 4.75 -15.06 31.47
C ARG A 750 3.80 -14.25 30.58
N LEU A 751 4.27 -13.78 29.43
CA LEU A 751 3.43 -13.05 28.49
C LEU A 751 2.41 -13.96 27.78
N VAL A 752 2.82 -15.18 27.41
CA VAL A 752 1.89 -16.21 26.87
C VAL A 752 0.82 -16.52 27.91
N ASP A 753 1.21 -16.76 29.16
CA ASP A 753 0.28 -17.12 30.23
C ASP A 753 -0.68 -15.98 30.56
N LEU A 754 -0.19 -14.73 30.63
CA LEU A 754 -1.01 -13.54 30.87
C LEU A 754 -2.08 -13.38 29.78
N THR A 755 -1.68 -13.43 28.51
CA THR A 755 -2.62 -13.20 27.40
C THR A 755 -3.59 -14.36 27.21
N CYS A 756 -3.15 -15.60 27.46
CA CYS A 756 -4.02 -16.77 27.54
C CYS A 756 -5.05 -16.61 28.67
N TYR A 757 -4.62 -16.19 29.85
CA TYR A 757 -5.50 -15.94 30.98
C TYR A 757 -6.52 -14.85 30.68
N ASN A 758 -6.13 -13.69 30.14
CA ASN A 758 -7.05 -12.57 29.89
C ASN A 758 -8.20 -12.99 28.96
N VAL A 759 -7.91 -13.76 27.91
CA VAL A 759 -8.94 -14.32 27.03
C VAL A 759 -9.79 -15.35 27.76
N SER A 760 -9.16 -16.27 28.49
CA SER A 760 -9.83 -17.35 29.22
C SER A 760 -10.79 -16.83 30.30
N ASN A 761 -10.35 -15.82 31.05
CA ASN A 761 -11.08 -15.19 32.14
C ASN A 761 -12.32 -14.46 31.64
N ASN A 762 -12.30 -13.99 30.40
CA ASN A 762 -13.37 -13.19 29.79
C ASN A 762 -14.10 -13.94 28.67
N LYS A 763 -14.05 -15.29 28.67
CA LYS A 763 -14.72 -16.13 27.66
C LYS A 763 -16.21 -15.81 27.50
N GLU A 764 -16.89 -15.46 28.60
CA GLU A 764 -18.34 -15.19 28.58
C GLU A 764 -18.68 -13.91 27.80
N SER A 765 -17.78 -12.91 27.81
CA SER A 765 -17.95 -11.70 26.99
C SER A 765 -17.92 -12.04 25.49
N ILE A 766 -17.05 -12.98 25.10
CA ILE A 766 -16.97 -13.47 23.71
C ILE A 766 -18.24 -14.25 23.36
N VAL A 767 -18.66 -15.17 24.23
CA VAL A 767 -19.88 -15.98 24.02
C VAL A 767 -21.12 -15.10 23.90
N CYS A 768 -21.30 -14.12 24.79
CA CYS A 768 -22.41 -13.17 24.74
C CYS A 768 -22.40 -12.35 23.44
N ALA A 769 -21.24 -11.89 22.97
CA ALA A 769 -21.15 -11.19 21.68
C ALA A 769 -21.56 -12.09 20.50
N LEU A 770 -21.20 -13.38 20.51
CA LEU A 770 -21.62 -14.35 19.49
C LEU A 770 -23.14 -14.60 19.53
N GLU A 771 -23.73 -14.72 20.71
CA GLU A 771 -25.19 -14.87 20.89
C GLU A 771 -25.94 -13.63 20.36
N ARG A 772 -25.47 -12.43 20.71
CA ARG A 772 -26.06 -11.17 20.21
C ARG A 772 -25.97 -11.07 18.70
N ALA A 773 -24.85 -11.46 18.09
CA ALA A 773 -24.70 -11.49 16.64
C ALA A 773 -25.66 -12.48 15.96
N LEU A 774 -25.91 -13.65 16.57
CA LEU A 774 -26.93 -14.59 16.08
C LEU A 774 -28.35 -14.04 16.22
N ASN A 775 -28.64 -13.35 17.32
CA ASN A 775 -29.94 -12.71 17.53
C ASN A 775 -30.22 -11.64 16.47
N ARG A 776 -29.22 -10.82 16.12
CA ARG A 776 -29.29 -9.84 15.01
C ARG A 776 -29.60 -10.50 13.66
N LYS A 777 -29.22 -11.77 13.46
CA LYS A 777 -29.56 -12.58 12.27
C LYS A 777 -30.89 -13.34 12.36
N GLY A 778 -31.72 -13.08 13.38
CA GLY A 778 -33.11 -13.55 13.46
C GLY A 778 -33.32 -14.99 13.96
N LEU A 779 -32.53 -15.46 14.93
CA LEU A 779 -32.58 -16.85 15.44
C LEU A 779 -33.13 -17.05 16.87
N ALA A 780 -33.67 -16.03 17.52
CA ALA A 780 -34.04 -16.06 18.95
C ALA A 780 -35.29 -16.90 19.35
N ASN A 781 -35.78 -17.85 18.55
CA ASN A 781 -36.99 -18.63 18.90
C ASN A 781 -36.75 -20.13 19.21
N ASN A 782 -35.54 -20.55 19.56
CA ASN A 782 -35.25 -21.97 19.86
C ASN A 782 -34.44 -22.24 21.14
N ALA A 783 -34.42 -21.32 22.11
CA ALA A 783 -34.05 -21.67 23.49
C ALA A 783 -35.23 -22.43 24.15
N PRO A 784 -35.00 -23.48 24.96
CA PRO A 784 -36.08 -24.26 25.54
C PRO A 784 -36.89 -23.39 26.50
N ASN A 785 -38.21 -23.35 26.29
CA ASN A 785 -39.14 -22.92 27.33
C ASN A 785 -38.86 -23.77 28.59
N GLU A 786 -38.42 -23.13 29.66
CA GLU A 786 -38.58 -23.67 31.00
C GLU A 786 -40.09 -23.79 31.27
N GLU A 787 -40.61 -25.02 31.18
CA GLU A 787 -41.90 -25.36 31.78
C GLU A 787 -41.69 -25.52 33.30
N LYS A 788 -42.28 -24.58 34.03
CA LYS A 788 -42.76 -24.59 35.43
C LYS A 788 -42.18 -25.57 36.44
#